data_AF-A0A3D0J661-F1
#
_entry.id   AF-A0A3D0J661-F1
#
_cell.length_a   1.000
_cell.length_b   1.000
_cell.length_c   1.000
_cell.angle_alpha   90.00
_cell.angle_beta   90.00
_cell.angle_gamma   90.00
#
_symmetry.space_group_name_H-M   'P 1'
#
loop_
_entity.id
_entity.type
_entity.pdbx_description
1 polymer ?
#
loop_
_entity_poly.entity_id
_entity_poly.type
_entity_poly.pdbx_seq_one_letter_code
_entity_poly.pdbx_strand_id
1 'polypeptide(L)'
;MHKKTFLVLSVLLVAASLTLASDPSVLKFKIGHFSTANGMPSYAKLGLERAPKSTEADWYIVQFTGPVEDAWRSEVSRVGGKIHSDYIPNYGQIVKMNGEVRSKIEKLPFVQFVGYYQPAFRISPDLLSAPNFYAQDEPGRIMLNIALFDKEDLPSVGQKAKGMMDVRWLQEGGNIVQISLPSDRAVELSKEFANYPEVFWVERYYQPVLHNAWSRWINQSLDSTGMRAAADSWKSKLTINTADDSLKMPIYKRGLYGQGQIVGDDDTGMDWDNIYFRDASLKPVYDKDKDTICESTNAHRKIVAYNVHADTFDLTSSGHGSHTSGSIGADSLGWLTTQASLPRAMGMAPKCRIAFTDIGGASDALVLPTDYSVIYLWAYNAGARIHSSSWGQSAGGSSAYTLNCQQLDQVAWTHKNYAMFRSAGNSNTSGDRVNSPATGKNIICVGASESGFGSTATTWAVNGTADRNELLDVAEFSSHGPTDEGLRRPTLLGAGGWYIWSVDSDGSLTTNNTGIMTMGGTSMSTPTMAGMGALVRQYLTEGWYPTGTKVPANAIANPSGSLIKAMMMLATRNFNGAYSIDAVGQTGTQNLPSQGQGWGGVVLDDALFFAGDARKSALEDATVGFSSSGQSKTFTVTTGTSGTQTLKFVLSYFDYPGTPGATDITVNDLDLTVTGGGNTYYGNVFVQPASNGFSITGGAKDTVNCEEVVWLPASATKANVTYTVTVNARAINNGPQPYVLTVAGDIAASTGFTISPNAVEMTSFSAMAVNNTVEVRWRTESEKDCDHWLIERSTEESGNFAKLGEVTGHLTTNEPHQYVYTDASDLETGIYYYRLAEVDLSGVKTYYGPMLVEFGGKNLPLSYQLGKAYPNPAASSVTIRYALKNTGRTSIKVYNVLGQEVRTLLDGIQPAGHYSLPWDGKDSRGQKAANGVYLYQMTSGDFSATQKVMILR
;
A
#
# COMPACT_ATOMS: atom_id res chain seq x y z
N MET A 1 -16.44 59.65 -12.37
CA MET A 1 -15.73 60.31 -11.24
C MET A 1 -15.82 59.56 -9.90
N HIS A 2 -16.06 58.24 -9.84
CA HIS A 2 -16.35 57.53 -8.56
C HIS A 2 -15.43 56.34 -8.22
N LYS A 3 -14.36 56.09 -9.00
CA LYS A 3 -13.44 54.96 -8.73
C LYS A 3 -12.20 55.30 -7.88
N LYS A 4 -11.89 56.58 -7.65
CA LYS A 4 -10.72 56.99 -6.85
C LYS A 4 -11.00 57.17 -5.34
N THR A 5 -12.25 57.20 -4.92
CA THR A 5 -12.64 57.39 -3.51
C THR A 5 -12.66 56.07 -2.71
N PHE A 6 -12.77 54.93 -3.38
CA PHE A 6 -12.82 53.61 -2.72
C PHE A 6 -11.45 53.12 -2.24
N LEU A 7 -10.38 53.41 -2.99
CA LEU A 7 -9.03 52.91 -2.67
C LEU A 7 -8.41 53.62 -1.45
N VAL A 8 -8.80 54.87 -1.19
CA VAL A 8 -8.31 55.66 -0.05
C VAL A 8 -9.09 55.31 1.24
N LEU A 9 -10.35 54.89 1.14
CA LEU A 9 -11.13 54.41 2.29
C LEU A 9 -10.69 53.01 2.77
N SER A 10 -10.31 52.12 1.84
CA SER A 10 -9.88 50.76 2.18
C SER A 10 -8.52 50.69 2.88
N VAL A 11 -7.59 51.60 2.58
CA VAL A 11 -6.27 51.64 3.25
C VAL A 11 -6.36 52.29 4.65
N LEU A 12 -7.28 53.25 4.84
CA LEU A 12 -7.56 53.84 6.16
C LEU A 12 -8.40 52.92 7.07
N LEU A 13 -9.29 52.07 6.52
CA LEU A 13 -9.99 51.05 7.31
C LEU A 13 -9.04 49.95 7.82
N VAL A 14 -8.09 49.50 6.99
CA VAL A 14 -7.14 48.43 7.36
C VAL A 14 -6.19 48.88 8.48
N ALA A 15 -5.71 50.13 8.44
CA ALA A 15 -4.87 50.68 9.51
C ALA A 15 -5.63 50.92 10.84
N ALA A 16 -6.94 51.24 10.79
CA ALA A 16 -7.80 51.34 11.98
C ALA A 16 -8.16 49.96 12.57
N SER A 17 -8.28 48.91 11.75
CA SER A 17 -8.53 47.55 12.23
C SER A 17 -7.30 46.88 12.88
N LEU A 18 -6.07 47.27 12.54
CA LEU A 18 -4.86 46.76 13.19
C LEU A 18 -4.61 47.36 14.59
N THR A 19 -5.14 48.55 14.88
CA THR A 19 -5.02 49.19 16.21
C THR A 19 -6.08 48.71 17.21
N LEU A 20 -7.21 48.16 16.74
CA LEU A 20 -8.25 47.53 17.56
C LEU A 20 -8.02 46.02 17.82
N ALA A 21 -7.04 45.39 17.15
CA ALA A 21 -6.84 43.95 17.22
C ALA A 21 -6.33 43.46 18.59
N SER A 22 -5.63 44.32 19.34
CA SER A 22 -5.01 44.04 20.66
C SER A 22 -5.75 44.64 21.86
N ASP A 23 -6.90 45.28 21.66
CA ASP A 23 -7.68 45.88 22.76
C ASP A 23 -8.51 44.80 23.49
N PRO A 24 -8.21 44.49 24.77
CA PRO A 24 -8.96 43.50 25.54
C PRO A 24 -10.40 43.91 25.81
N SER A 25 -10.80 45.17 25.54
CA SER A 25 -12.19 45.62 25.62
C SER A 25 -13.05 45.29 24.42
N VAL A 26 -12.50 44.70 23.36
CA VAL A 26 -13.26 44.40 22.14
C VAL A 26 -13.72 42.95 22.13
N LEU A 27 -15.03 42.72 22.02
CA LEU A 27 -15.57 41.38 21.73
C LEU A 27 -15.75 41.21 20.21
N LYS A 28 -15.38 40.02 19.70
CA LYS A 28 -15.35 39.72 18.26
C LYS A 28 -16.29 38.56 17.94
N PHE A 29 -17.25 38.80 17.05
CA PHE A 29 -18.19 37.81 16.54
C PHE A 29 -18.19 37.80 15.00
N LYS A 30 -18.72 36.73 14.39
CA LYS A 30 -18.84 36.64 12.92
C LYS A 30 -19.71 37.77 12.32
N ILE A 31 -20.67 38.29 13.09
CA ILE A 31 -21.54 39.40 12.67
C ILE A 31 -20.89 40.79 12.84
N GLY A 32 -19.74 40.87 13.49
CA GLY A 32 -19.02 42.13 13.76
C GLY A 32 -18.28 42.13 15.10
N HIS A 33 -17.59 43.23 15.38
CA HIS A 33 -16.90 43.46 16.65
C HIS A 33 -17.40 44.76 17.30
N PHE A 34 -17.33 44.83 18.63
CA PHE A 34 -17.67 46.05 19.37
C PHE A 34 -16.80 46.17 20.63
N SER A 35 -16.51 47.40 21.03
CA SER A 35 -15.88 47.66 22.33
C SER A 35 -16.95 47.65 23.42
N THR A 36 -16.71 46.89 24.48
CA THR A 36 -17.59 46.79 25.64
C THR A 36 -17.66 48.09 26.44
N ALA A 37 -16.68 48.99 26.28
CA ALA A 37 -16.73 50.35 26.83
C ALA A 37 -17.86 51.20 26.24
N ASN A 38 -18.31 50.88 25.02
CA ASN A 38 -19.41 51.58 24.34
C ASN A 38 -20.77 50.92 24.59
N GLY A 39 -20.82 49.86 25.41
CA GLY A 39 -22.02 49.07 25.65
C GLY A 39 -22.37 48.10 24.51
N MET A 40 -23.46 47.35 24.69
CA MET A 40 -23.94 46.40 23.69
C MET A 40 -24.55 47.14 22.48
N PRO A 41 -24.12 46.88 21.24
CA PRO A 41 -24.74 47.44 20.06
C PRO A 41 -26.17 46.93 19.84
N SER A 42 -26.98 47.71 19.12
CA SER A 42 -28.32 47.29 18.74
C SER A 42 -28.32 46.46 17.45
N TYR A 43 -29.07 45.35 17.49
CA TYR A 43 -29.35 44.44 16.38
C TYR A 43 -30.83 44.42 15.99
N ALA A 44 -31.64 45.35 16.53
CA ALA A 44 -33.07 45.45 16.26
C ALA A 44 -33.39 45.54 14.76
N LYS A 45 -32.58 46.29 13.98
CA LYS A 45 -32.75 46.40 12.51
C LYS A 45 -32.57 45.07 11.77
N LEU A 46 -31.88 44.10 12.36
CA LEU A 46 -31.69 42.76 11.79
C LEU A 46 -32.79 41.78 12.22
N GLY A 47 -33.64 42.13 13.19
CA GLY A 47 -34.60 41.22 13.83
C GLY A 47 -33.93 40.20 14.76
N LEU A 48 -32.74 40.54 15.27
CA LEU A 48 -31.88 39.64 16.05
C LEU A 48 -31.50 40.26 17.41
N GLU A 49 -32.45 40.96 18.02
CA GLU A 49 -32.32 41.58 19.33
C GLU A 49 -33.49 41.19 20.22
N ARG A 50 -33.17 40.78 21.45
CA ARG A 50 -34.12 40.46 22.50
C ARG A 50 -33.87 41.32 23.73
N ALA A 51 -34.95 41.60 24.45
CA ALA A 51 -34.90 42.20 25.77
C ALA A 51 -34.85 41.09 26.84
N PRO A 52 -33.95 41.19 27.84
CA PRO A 52 -33.95 40.25 28.96
C PRO A 52 -35.21 40.40 29.81
N LYS A 53 -35.78 39.28 30.27
CA LYS A 53 -36.80 39.29 31.32
C LYS A 53 -36.11 39.24 32.68
N SER A 54 -36.35 40.21 33.54
CA SER A 54 -35.60 40.35 34.81
C SER A 54 -35.74 39.17 35.78
N THR A 55 -36.84 38.41 35.71
CA THR A 55 -37.17 37.31 36.62
C THR A 55 -36.82 35.92 36.09
N GLU A 56 -36.52 35.78 34.80
CA GLU A 56 -36.19 34.49 34.16
C GLU A 56 -34.68 34.38 33.93
N ALA A 57 -34.14 33.16 33.99
CA ALA A 57 -32.74 32.92 33.65
C ALA A 57 -32.55 32.90 32.13
N ASP A 58 -31.55 33.63 31.64
CA ASP A 58 -31.22 33.73 30.22
C ASP A 58 -29.71 33.82 30.03
N TRP A 59 -29.25 33.88 28.79
CA TRP A 59 -27.83 33.82 28.44
C TRP A 59 -27.22 35.21 28.31
N TYR A 60 -26.11 35.41 28.98
CA TYR A 60 -25.34 36.65 29.02
C TYR A 60 -23.88 36.38 28.68
N ILE A 61 -23.20 37.41 28.18
CA ILE A 61 -21.75 37.47 28.07
C ILE A 61 -21.22 38.13 29.33
N VAL A 62 -20.31 37.47 30.04
CA VAL A 62 -19.50 38.05 31.11
C VAL A 62 -18.08 38.18 30.59
N GLN A 63 -17.61 39.41 30.41
CA GLN A 63 -16.23 39.69 30.05
C GLN A 63 -15.44 39.99 31.32
N PHE A 64 -14.33 39.29 31.50
CA PHE A 64 -13.40 39.49 32.62
C PHE A 64 -12.34 40.53 32.28
N THR A 65 -11.73 41.14 33.29
CA THR A 65 -10.69 42.18 33.13
C THR A 65 -9.33 41.63 32.65
N GLY A 66 -9.17 40.32 32.55
CA GLY A 66 -7.92 39.64 32.17
C GLY A 66 -8.14 38.15 31.86
N PRO A 67 -7.06 37.38 31.61
CA PRO A 67 -7.15 35.93 31.43
C PRO A 67 -7.99 35.28 32.53
N VAL A 68 -9.00 34.49 32.14
CA VAL A 68 -10.05 34.04 33.07
C VAL A 68 -9.52 32.98 34.03
N GLU A 69 -9.40 33.33 35.30
CA GLU A 69 -8.96 32.44 36.37
C GLU A 69 -10.09 31.53 36.89
N ASP A 70 -9.75 30.33 37.38
CA ASP A 70 -10.72 29.40 37.97
C ASP A 70 -11.42 29.96 39.20
N ALA A 71 -10.72 30.80 39.98
CA ALA A 71 -11.29 31.49 41.13
C ALA A 71 -12.42 32.45 40.71
N TRP A 72 -12.28 33.12 39.56
CA TRP A 72 -13.30 34.03 39.04
C TRP A 72 -14.52 33.26 38.51
N ARG A 73 -14.30 32.14 37.82
CA ARG A 73 -15.38 31.22 37.39
C ARG A 73 -16.14 30.65 38.59
N SER A 74 -15.42 30.27 39.63
CA SER A 74 -15.98 29.74 40.88
C SER A 74 -16.84 30.78 41.58
N GLU A 75 -16.38 32.03 41.63
CA GLU A 75 -17.12 33.14 42.24
C GLU A 75 -18.38 33.50 41.44
N VAL A 76 -18.30 33.54 40.10
CA VAL A 76 -19.46 33.70 39.21
C VAL A 76 -20.49 32.58 39.45
N SER A 77 -20.03 31.35 39.64
CA SER A 77 -20.88 30.20 39.96
C SER A 77 -21.49 30.32 41.37
N ARG A 78 -20.70 30.77 42.35
CA ARG A 78 -21.13 30.95 43.74
C ARG A 78 -22.25 31.98 43.90
N VAL A 79 -22.23 33.04 43.10
CA VAL A 79 -23.29 34.06 43.11
C VAL A 79 -24.52 33.68 42.27
N GLY A 80 -24.52 32.48 41.66
CA GLY A 80 -25.67 31.86 41.02
C GLY A 80 -25.63 31.81 39.49
N GLY A 81 -24.51 32.18 38.84
CA GLY A 81 -24.36 32.12 37.39
C GLY A 81 -23.95 30.72 36.91
N LYS A 82 -24.67 30.11 35.96
CA LYS A 82 -24.26 28.83 35.35
C LYS A 82 -23.39 29.11 34.12
N ILE A 83 -22.09 28.87 34.22
CA ILE A 83 -21.14 29.08 33.13
C ILE A 83 -21.33 28.01 32.04
N HIS A 84 -21.44 28.44 30.78
CA HIS A 84 -21.35 27.56 29.61
C HIS A 84 -19.87 27.25 29.30
N SER A 85 -19.57 26.10 28.71
CA SER A 85 -18.18 25.70 28.40
C SER A 85 -17.51 26.61 27.36
N ASP A 86 -18.28 27.18 26.43
CA ASP A 86 -17.74 28.01 25.35
C ASP A 86 -17.18 29.35 25.80
N TYR A 87 -16.01 29.65 25.27
CA TYR A 87 -15.24 30.87 25.50
C TYR A 87 -15.34 31.83 24.32
N ILE A 88 -15.50 33.11 24.61
CA ILE A 88 -15.46 34.19 23.62
C ILE A 88 -14.10 34.89 23.76
N PRO A 89 -13.31 35.01 22.67
CA PRO A 89 -12.03 35.70 22.71
C PRO A 89 -12.10 37.08 23.36
N ASN A 90 -10.98 37.50 23.95
CA ASN A 90 -10.88 38.69 24.83
C ASN A 90 -11.70 38.54 26.11
N TYR A 91 -11.49 37.41 26.79
CA TYR A 91 -11.93 37.12 28.16
C TYR A 91 -13.45 37.06 28.35
N GLY A 92 -14.21 36.74 27.32
CA GLY A 92 -15.65 36.58 27.40
C GLY A 92 -16.07 35.15 27.73
N GLN A 93 -17.09 35.01 28.56
CA GLN A 93 -17.72 33.72 28.86
C GLN A 93 -19.23 33.83 28.73
N ILE A 94 -19.89 32.79 28.23
CA ILE A 94 -21.35 32.72 28.19
C ILE A 94 -21.85 32.18 29.54
N VAL A 95 -22.82 32.86 30.15
CA VAL A 95 -23.33 32.54 31.50
C VAL A 95 -24.86 32.62 31.51
N LYS A 96 -25.52 31.55 31.99
CA LYS A 96 -26.96 31.53 32.26
C LYS A 96 -27.23 32.15 33.62
N MET A 97 -28.04 33.19 33.68
CA MET A 97 -28.39 33.88 34.94
C MET A 97 -29.67 34.71 34.81
N ASN A 98 -30.30 35.04 35.94
CA ASN A 98 -31.43 35.98 36.00
C ASN A 98 -30.95 37.42 36.32
N GLY A 99 -31.87 38.39 36.34
CA GLY A 99 -31.54 39.80 36.58
C GLY A 99 -30.90 40.08 37.94
N GLU A 100 -31.28 39.34 38.99
CA GLU A 100 -30.70 39.51 40.33
C GLU A 100 -29.23 39.04 40.36
N VAL A 101 -28.97 37.85 39.81
CA VAL A 101 -27.62 37.27 39.73
C VAL A 101 -26.72 38.12 38.84
N ARG A 102 -27.24 38.63 37.73
CA ARG A 102 -26.54 39.59 36.85
C ARG A 102 -26.04 40.81 37.62
N SER A 103 -26.90 41.46 38.41
CA SER A 103 -26.52 42.64 39.20
C SER A 103 -25.49 42.34 40.30
N LYS A 104 -25.37 41.08 40.73
CA LYS A 104 -24.29 40.64 41.64
C LYS A 104 -22.98 40.45 40.87
N ILE A 105 -23.03 39.79 39.71
CA ILE A 105 -21.85 39.53 38.86
C ILE A 105 -21.25 40.83 38.32
N GLU A 106 -22.07 41.81 37.92
CA GLU A 106 -21.61 43.13 37.47
C GLU A 106 -20.78 43.90 38.51
N LYS A 107 -20.90 43.56 39.80
CA LYS A 107 -20.18 44.20 40.90
C LYS A 107 -18.90 43.47 41.29
N LEU A 108 -18.61 42.33 40.67
CA LEU A 108 -17.39 41.58 40.96
C LEU A 108 -16.17 42.35 40.43
N PRO A 109 -15.08 42.47 41.21
CA PRO A 109 -13.97 43.37 40.90
C PRO A 109 -13.17 42.97 39.65
N PHE A 110 -13.32 41.73 39.17
CA PHE A 110 -12.66 41.17 37.99
C PHE A 110 -13.60 41.09 36.76
N VAL A 111 -14.82 41.62 36.85
CA VAL A 111 -15.78 41.67 35.73
C VAL A 111 -15.70 43.04 35.07
N GLN A 112 -15.40 43.04 33.77
CA GLN A 112 -15.29 44.23 32.94
C GLN A 112 -16.61 44.62 32.30
N PHE A 113 -17.38 43.63 31.83
CA PHE A 113 -18.63 43.87 31.12
C PHE A 113 -19.59 42.72 31.29
N VAL A 114 -20.88 43.04 31.43
CA VAL A 114 -21.97 42.06 31.35
C VAL A 114 -22.99 42.54 30.32
N GLY A 115 -23.16 41.74 29.28
CA GLY A 115 -24.08 42.04 28.17
C GLY A 115 -25.00 40.87 27.89
N TYR A 116 -26.17 41.13 27.33
CA TYR A 116 -27.07 40.06 26.94
C TYR A 116 -26.54 39.31 25.71
N TYR A 117 -26.58 37.97 25.70
CA TYR A 117 -26.11 37.18 24.57
C TYR A 117 -27.17 37.19 23.46
N GLN A 118 -27.16 38.25 22.66
CA GLN A 118 -28.19 38.52 21.65
C GLN A 118 -28.29 37.40 20.59
N PRO A 119 -29.48 37.16 20.01
CA PRO A 119 -29.67 36.28 18.85
C PRO A 119 -28.70 36.54 17.69
N ALA A 120 -28.26 37.80 17.53
CA ALA A 120 -27.27 38.20 16.55
C ALA A 120 -25.94 37.43 16.64
N PHE A 121 -25.60 36.89 17.81
CA PHE A 121 -24.39 36.10 18.05
C PHE A 121 -24.60 34.59 17.86
N ARG A 122 -25.84 34.18 17.55
CA ARG A 122 -26.30 32.78 17.50
C ARG A 122 -26.61 32.32 16.07
N ILE A 123 -26.24 33.12 15.07
CA ILE A 123 -26.57 32.85 13.66
C ILE A 123 -25.38 33.14 12.77
N SER A 124 -25.16 32.26 11.80
CA SER A 124 -24.14 32.45 10.78
C SER A 124 -24.52 33.61 9.81
N PRO A 125 -23.62 34.56 9.50
CA PRO A 125 -23.95 35.74 8.68
C PRO A 125 -24.44 35.44 7.27
N ASP A 126 -24.08 34.29 6.69
CA ASP A 126 -24.53 33.85 5.37
C ASP A 126 -26.03 33.53 5.30
N LEU A 127 -26.70 33.37 6.45
CA LEU A 127 -28.15 33.23 6.56
C LEU A 127 -28.89 34.58 6.61
N LEU A 128 -28.16 35.71 6.56
CA LEU A 128 -28.73 37.07 6.63
C LEU A 128 -28.84 37.77 5.28
N SER A 129 -28.31 37.20 4.19
CA SER A 129 -28.35 37.75 2.83
C SER A 129 -29.27 36.95 1.88
N ALA A 130 -29.77 37.59 0.82
CA ALA A 130 -30.86 37.10 -0.05
C ALA A 130 -30.46 35.91 -0.98
N PRO A 131 -31.43 35.16 -1.55
CA PRO A 131 -31.38 33.70 -1.71
C PRO A 131 -30.81 33.14 -3.02
N ASN A 132 -30.09 33.93 -3.83
CA ASN A 132 -29.62 33.49 -5.16
C ASN A 132 -28.52 32.40 -5.15
N PHE A 133 -28.15 31.87 -3.99
CA PHE A 133 -27.10 30.85 -3.83
C PHE A 133 -27.62 29.48 -3.33
N TYR A 134 -28.93 29.27 -3.26
CA TYR A 134 -29.50 28.22 -2.40
C TYR A 134 -30.11 27.01 -3.11
N ALA A 135 -30.01 26.91 -4.43
CA ALA A 135 -30.53 25.77 -5.18
C ALA A 135 -29.52 24.60 -5.17
N GLN A 136 -29.49 23.75 -4.13
CA GLN A 136 -28.77 22.45 -4.22
C GLN A 136 -28.94 21.41 -3.09
N ASP A 137 -29.67 21.65 -1.99
CA ASP A 137 -29.87 20.60 -0.97
C ASP A 137 -31.11 19.74 -1.28
N GLU A 138 -32.23 20.39 -1.61
CA GLU A 138 -33.45 19.83 -2.21
C GLU A 138 -34.08 20.92 -3.12
N PRO A 139 -34.82 20.60 -4.19
CA PRO A 139 -35.47 21.62 -5.02
C PRO A 139 -36.35 22.58 -4.20
N GLY A 140 -35.94 23.86 -4.14
CA GLY A 140 -36.65 24.92 -3.42
C GLY A 140 -36.46 24.94 -1.90
N ARG A 141 -35.47 24.22 -1.35
CA ARG A 141 -35.25 24.11 0.10
C ARG A 141 -33.77 24.15 0.47
N ILE A 142 -33.48 24.51 1.73
CA ILE A 142 -32.13 24.47 2.31
C ILE A 142 -32.13 23.66 3.61
N MET A 143 -30.97 23.13 3.98
CA MET A 143 -30.79 22.44 5.26
C MET A 143 -30.01 23.30 6.25
N LEU A 144 -30.39 23.27 7.53
CA LEU A 144 -29.73 23.97 8.63
C LEU A 144 -29.29 22.99 9.73
N ASN A 145 -28.17 23.30 10.37
CA ASN A 145 -27.81 22.78 11.69
C ASN A 145 -28.22 23.81 12.75
N ILE A 146 -28.91 23.35 13.79
CA ILE A 146 -29.32 24.13 14.96
C ILE A 146 -28.72 23.47 16.19
N ALA A 147 -27.74 24.13 16.81
CA ALA A 147 -27.19 23.71 18.09
C ALA A 147 -27.96 24.36 19.24
N LEU A 148 -28.27 23.57 20.26
CA LEU A 148 -28.93 24.01 21.50
C LEU A 148 -27.91 24.15 22.63
N PHE A 149 -28.21 25.00 23.62
CA PHE A 149 -27.38 25.12 24.82
C PHE A 149 -27.43 23.86 25.70
N ASP A 150 -28.64 23.35 25.96
CA ASP A 150 -28.89 22.18 26.77
C ASP A 150 -29.65 21.15 25.90
N LYS A 151 -29.20 19.89 25.85
CA LYS A 151 -29.85 18.85 25.02
C LYS A 151 -31.30 18.56 25.44
N GLU A 152 -31.62 18.85 26.69
CA GLU A 152 -32.94 18.67 27.29
C GLU A 152 -34.01 19.55 26.63
N ASP A 153 -33.61 20.61 25.91
CA ASP A 153 -34.51 21.51 25.19
C ASP A 153 -34.95 20.98 23.81
N LEU A 154 -34.35 19.88 23.33
CA LEU A 154 -34.66 19.25 22.04
C LEU A 154 -36.17 19.01 21.83
N PRO A 155 -36.95 18.44 22.79
CA PRO A 155 -38.37 18.21 22.57
C PRO A 155 -39.18 19.50 22.35
N SER A 156 -38.83 20.58 23.05
CA SER A 156 -39.52 21.87 22.92
C SER A 156 -39.23 22.53 21.58
N VAL A 157 -37.96 22.59 21.18
CA VAL A 157 -37.57 23.11 19.87
C VAL A 157 -38.13 22.24 18.74
N GLY A 158 -38.20 20.92 18.94
CA GLY A 158 -38.84 19.96 18.05
C GLY A 158 -40.33 20.22 17.83
N GLN A 159 -41.09 20.50 18.89
CA GLN A 159 -42.49 20.85 18.76
C GLN A 159 -42.69 22.19 18.03
N LYS A 160 -41.87 23.20 18.34
CA LYS A 160 -41.91 24.51 17.66
C LYS A 160 -41.62 24.35 16.16
N ALA A 161 -40.57 23.62 15.79
CA ALA A 161 -40.21 23.37 14.39
C ALA A 161 -41.29 22.59 13.63
N LYS A 162 -41.88 21.54 14.24
CA LYS A 162 -42.98 20.76 13.63
C LYS A 162 -44.28 21.55 13.47
N GLY A 163 -44.47 22.60 14.27
CA GLY A 163 -45.59 23.52 14.16
C GLY A 163 -45.45 24.57 13.06
N MET A 164 -44.24 24.75 12.49
CA MET A 164 -44.00 25.67 11.39
C MET A 164 -44.38 25.04 10.05
N MET A 165 -45.07 25.82 9.21
CA MET A 165 -45.42 25.39 7.86
C MET A 165 -44.16 25.14 7.03
N ASP A 166 -44.11 23.98 6.39
CA ASP A 166 -43.05 23.53 5.48
C ASP A 166 -41.63 23.43 6.07
N VAL A 167 -41.48 23.39 7.40
CA VAL A 167 -40.23 23.00 8.06
C VAL A 167 -40.24 21.50 8.35
N ARG A 168 -39.17 20.82 7.97
CA ARG A 168 -39.00 19.37 8.16
C ARG A 168 -37.89 19.11 9.18
N TRP A 169 -38.21 18.32 10.18
CA TRP A 169 -37.20 17.75 11.08
C TRP A 169 -36.53 16.58 10.37
N LEU A 170 -35.20 16.63 10.18
CA LEU A 170 -34.46 15.59 9.45
C LEU A 170 -33.86 14.56 10.41
N GLN A 171 -32.97 15.01 11.31
CA GLN A 171 -32.27 14.17 12.27
C GLN A 171 -31.76 14.99 13.46
N GLU A 172 -31.36 14.31 14.53
CA GLU A 172 -30.79 14.91 15.75
C GLU A 172 -29.67 14.04 16.32
N GLY A 173 -28.71 14.68 17.01
CA GLY A 173 -27.59 14.01 17.68
C GLY A 173 -26.90 14.94 18.67
N GLY A 174 -26.69 14.47 19.90
CA GLY A 174 -26.17 15.33 20.98
C GLY A 174 -27.15 16.47 21.29
N ASN A 175 -26.67 17.72 21.21
CA ASN A 175 -27.46 18.95 21.32
C ASN A 175 -27.73 19.62 19.95
N ILE A 176 -27.51 18.91 18.84
CA ILE A 176 -27.63 19.46 17.48
C ILE A 176 -28.84 18.82 16.77
N VAL A 177 -29.58 19.65 16.05
CA VAL A 177 -30.69 19.27 15.20
C VAL A 177 -30.40 19.69 13.77
N GLN A 178 -30.76 18.83 12.84
CA GLN A 178 -30.79 19.16 11.43
C GLN A 178 -32.23 19.31 10.94
N ILE A 179 -32.52 20.43 10.28
CA ILE A 179 -33.83 20.71 9.68
C ILE A 179 -33.71 21.07 8.20
N SER A 180 -34.78 20.88 7.44
CA SER A 180 -34.94 21.37 6.07
C SER A 180 -36.07 22.39 6.02
N LEU A 181 -35.89 23.50 5.32
CA LEU A 181 -36.88 24.59 5.22
C LEU A 181 -36.92 25.22 3.82
N PRO A 182 -38.00 25.95 3.44
CA PRO A 182 -38.13 26.57 2.12
C PRO A 182 -37.07 27.65 1.88
N SER A 183 -36.43 27.62 0.72
CA SER A 183 -35.30 28.53 0.40
C SER A 183 -35.69 30.00 0.33
N ASP A 184 -36.94 30.28 -0.05
CA ASP A 184 -37.54 31.63 -0.10
C ASP A 184 -37.82 32.20 1.30
N ARG A 185 -38.01 31.34 2.30
CA ARG A 185 -38.20 31.72 3.72
C ARG A 185 -36.96 31.51 4.59
N ALA A 186 -35.82 31.19 3.99
CA ALA A 186 -34.59 30.86 4.71
C ALA A 186 -34.13 31.94 5.69
N VAL A 187 -34.12 33.20 5.26
CA VAL A 187 -33.67 34.32 6.10
C VAL A 187 -34.64 34.54 7.28
N GLU A 188 -35.94 34.45 7.04
CA GLU A 188 -36.98 34.62 8.06
C GLU A 188 -36.88 33.51 9.13
N LEU A 189 -36.91 32.25 8.69
CA LEU A 189 -36.93 31.10 9.59
C LEU A 189 -35.61 30.91 10.34
N SER A 190 -34.47 31.20 9.71
CA SER A 190 -33.17 31.15 10.40
C SER A 190 -33.11 32.17 11.55
N LYS A 191 -33.63 33.38 11.32
CA LYS A 191 -33.75 34.41 12.37
C LYS A 191 -34.73 33.98 13.46
N GLU A 192 -35.83 33.32 13.11
CA GLU A 192 -36.78 32.80 14.09
C GLU A 192 -36.11 31.79 15.03
N PHE A 193 -35.38 30.81 14.49
CA PHE A 193 -34.64 29.84 15.31
C PHE A 193 -33.57 30.50 16.18
N ALA A 194 -32.80 31.46 15.63
CA ALA A 194 -31.79 32.19 16.40
C ALA A 194 -32.38 32.98 17.59
N ASN A 195 -33.66 33.36 17.52
CA ASN A 195 -34.36 34.06 18.59
C ASN A 195 -34.82 33.15 19.73
N TYR A 196 -34.82 31.83 19.57
CA TYR A 196 -35.20 30.92 20.65
C TYR A 196 -34.18 30.91 21.79
N PRO A 197 -34.60 31.06 23.06
CA PRO A 197 -33.70 31.06 24.22
C PRO A 197 -32.81 29.82 24.32
N GLU A 198 -33.34 28.69 23.88
CA GLU A 198 -32.72 27.36 23.92
C GLU A 198 -31.62 27.19 22.85
N VAL A 199 -31.68 27.97 21.77
CA VAL A 199 -30.76 27.88 20.64
C VAL A 199 -29.45 28.59 20.96
N PHE A 200 -28.34 27.87 20.75
CA PHE A 200 -26.97 28.36 20.86
C PHE A 200 -26.45 28.86 19.52
N TRP A 201 -26.67 28.12 18.44
CA TRP A 201 -26.13 28.44 17.11
C TRP A 201 -27.02 27.93 15.98
N VAL A 202 -27.15 28.72 14.90
CA VAL A 202 -27.85 28.39 13.66
C VAL A 202 -26.91 28.61 12.49
N GLU A 203 -26.68 27.56 11.72
CA GLU A 203 -25.86 27.62 10.50
C GLU A 203 -26.45 26.75 9.40
N ARG A 204 -25.97 26.99 8.19
CA ARG A 204 -26.30 26.12 7.06
C ARG A 204 -25.64 24.76 7.24
N TYR A 205 -26.43 23.70 7.09
CA TYR A 205 -25.88 22.38 6.84
C TYR A 205 -25.59 22.26 5.34
N TYR A 206 -24.33 22.03 5.00
CA TYR A 206 -23.97 21.62 3.66
C TYR A 206 -23.97 20.11 3.63
N GLN A 207 -24.81 19.51 2.78
CA GLN A 207 -24.71 18.08 2.53
C GLN A 207 -23.28 17.80 2.06
N PRO A 208 -22.51 16.98 2.80
CA PRO A 208 -21.18 16.64 2.37
C PRO A 208 -21.29 15.98 0.98
N VAL A 209 -20.37 16.25 0.06
CA VAL A 209 -20.34 15.74 -1.35
C VAL A 209 -19.06 14.91 -1.62
N LEU A 210 -19.12 13.98 -2.58
CA LEU A 210 -18.17 12.84 -2.73
C LEU A 210 -16.87 13.21 -3.49
N HIS A 211 -15.66 13.00 -2.93
CA HIS A 211 -14.41 13.50 -3.54
C HIS A 211 -13.17 12.54 -3.61
N ASN A 212 -13.10 11.36 -2.94
CA ASN A 212 -12.08 10.32 -3.27
C ASN A 212 -12.43 9.53 -4.55
N ALA A 213 -13.53 9.89 -5.22
CA ALA A 213 -13.90 9.31 -6.50
C ALA A 213 -12.89 9.62 -7.61
N TRP A 214 -12.11 10.70 -7.45
CA TRP A 214 -11.28 11.27 -8.50
C TRP A 214 -10.07 10.43 -8.83
N SER A 215 -9.24 10.11 -7.84
CA SER A 215 -8.08 9.24 -8.03
C SER A 215 -8.44 7.89 -8.65
N ARG A 216 -9.64 7.35 -8.33
CA ARG A 216 -10.12 6.08 -8.89
C ARG A 216 -10.30 6.14 -10.41
N TRP A 217 -11.03 7.13 -10.93
CA TRP A 217 -11.23 7.23 -12.38
C TRP A 217 -9.97 7.72 -13.10
N ILE A 218 -9.18 8.62 -12.49
CA ILE A 218 -7.87 9.09 -13.00
C ILE A 218 -6.98 7.87 -13.25
N ASN A 219 -6.87 6.99 -12.25
CA ASN A 219 -5.98 5.84 -12.33
C ASN A 219 -6.60 4.59 -12.98
N GLN A 220 -7.90 4.59 -13.29
CA GLN A 220 -8.55 3.52 -14.05
C GLN A 220 -8.66 3.85 -15.53
N SER A 221 -9.22 5.00 -15.92
CA SER A 221 -9.51 5.32 -17.34
C SER A 221 -8.92 6.66 -17.83
N LEU A 222 -8.78 7.64 -16.92
CA LEU A 222 -8.48 9.03 -17.21
C LEU A 222 -9.44 9.65 -18.24
N ASP A 223 -10.64 9.10 -18.43
CA ASP A 223 -11.58 9.57 -19.44
C ASP A 223 -12.37 10.80 -18.98
N SER A 224 -11.97 11.98 -19.45
CA SER A 224 -12.65 13.25 -19.15
C SER A 224 -13.84 13.57 -20.06
N THR A 225 -14.17 12.70 -21.03
CA THR A 225 -15.20 12.95 -22.04
C THR A 225 -16.58 13.11 -21.42
N GLY A 226 -17.35 14.12 -21.84
CA GLY A 226 -18.72 14.35 -21.36
C GLY A 226 -18.81 14.96 -19.96
N MET A 227 -17.68 15.12 -19.27
CA MET A 227 -17.62 15.85 -18.03
C MET A 227 -17.78 17.36 -18.31
N ARG A 228 -18.80 17.99 -17.73
CA ARG A 228 -19.04 19.43 -17.90
C ARG A 228 -18.36 20.22 -16.79
N ALA A 229 -17.82 21.40 -17.12
CA ALA A 229 -17.65 22.46 -16.14
C ALA A 229 -19.05 22.95 -15.76
N ALA A 230 -19.45 22.79 -14.49
CA ALA A 230 -20.73 23.33 -14.02
C ALA A 230 -20.65 24.86 -14.04
N ALA A 231 -21.64 25.50 -14.65
CA ALA A 231 -21.58 26.91 -15.03
C ALA A 231 -21.55 27.90 -13.84
N ASP A 232 -21.82 27.47 -12.60
CA ASP A 232 -21.88 28.38 -11.45
C ASP A 232 -21.42 27.71 -10.14
N SER A 233 -20.61 28.46 -9.39
CA SER A 233 -19.98 28.18 -8.09
C SER A 233 -18.66 27.40 -8.11
N TRP A 234 -17.73 27.86 -7.26
CA TRP A 234 -16.36 27.44 -6.94
C TRP A 234 -16.11 25.93 -6.68
N LYS A 235 -17.11 25.09 -6.93
CA LYS A 235 -17.12 23.62 -6.92
C LYS A 235 -17.04 23.01 -8.33
N SER A 236 -16.85 23.81 -9.38
CA SER A 236 -16.96 23.35 -10.76
C SER A 236 -15.64 22.80 -11.34
N LYS A 237 -15.28 21.56 -10.95
CA LYS A 237 -14.62 20.63 -11.88
C LYS A 237 -15.42 19.31 -11.84
N LEU A 238 -15.85 18.87 -13.04
CA LEU A 238 -16.40 17.59 -13.51
C LEU A 238 -17.51 16.89 -12.65
N THR A 239 -18.77 16.99 -13.08
CA THR A 239 -19.88 16.12 -12.65
C THR A 239 -20.38 15.26 -13.80
N ILE A 240 -20.65 13.97 -13.56
CA ILE A 240 -21.24 13.00 -14.50
C ILE A 240 -22.44 12.29 -13.88
N ASN A 241 -23.37 11.81 -14.70
CA ASN A 241 -24.49 10.98 -14.22
C ASN A 241 -23.94 9.64 -13.68
N THR A 242 -24.57 9.08 -12.65
CA THR A 242 -24.28 7.74 -12.09
C THR A 242 -24.11 6.63 -13.14
N ALA A 243 -24.91 6.63 -14.22
CA ALA A 243 -24.75 5.67 -15.30
C ALA A 243 -23.41 5.84 -16.04
N ASP A 244 -22.99 7.10 -16.27
CA ASP A 244 -21.73 7.44 -16.93
C ASP A 244 -20.52 7.25 -16.00
N ASP A 245 -20.70 7.40 -14.68
CA ASP A 245 -19.66 7.17 -13.66
C ASP A 245 -19.14 5.73 -13.69
N SER A 246 -20.03 4.77 -13.90
CA SER A 246 -19.64 3.36 -14.07
C SER A 246 -18.72 3.11 -15.28
N LEU A 247 -18.81 3.95 -16.33
CA LEU A 247 -17.97 3.84 -17.52
C LEU A 247 -16.57 4.43 -17.29
N LYS A 248 -16.42 5.35 -16.33
CA LYS A 248 -15.13 5.95 -15.96
C LYS A 248 -14.32 5.10 -14.99
N MET A 249 -14.96 4.10 -14.37
CA MET A 249 -14.33 3.10 -13.52
C MET A 249 -14.46 1.69 -14.13
N PRO A 250 -13.82 1.44 -15.29
CA PRO A 250 -13.98 0.20 -16.06
C PRO A 250 -13.64 -1.07 -15.28
N ILE A 251 -12.72 -0.99 -14.31
CA ILE A 251 -12.28 -2.14 -13.51
C ILE A 251 -13.39 -2.50 -12.51
N TYR A 252 -13.94 -1.50 -11.82
CA TYR A 252 -15.04 -1.68 -10.87
C TYR A 252 -16.33 -2.13 -11.54
N LYS A 253 -16.63 -1.62 -12.74
CA LYS A 253 -17.77 -2.06 -13.55
C LYS A 253 -17.79 -3.58 -13.74
N ARG A 254 -16.64 -4.22 -13.66
CA ARG A 254 -16.44 -5.66 -13.89
C ARG A 254 -16.29 -6.46 -12.59
N GLY A 255 -16.53 -5.83 -11.44
CA GLY A 255 -16.59 -6.49 -10.13
C GLY A 255 -15.24 -6.64 -9.41
N LEU A 256 -14.17 -6.06 -9.97
CA LEU A 256 -12.83 -6.08 -9.39
C LEU A 256 -12.70 -4.95 -8.38
N TYR A 257 -12.64 -5.30 -7.09
CA TYR A 257 -12.58 -4.36 -5.98
C TYR A 257 -11.49 -4.73 -4.96
N GLY A 258 -10.56 -5.63 -5.30
CA GLY A 258 -9.48 -6.10 -4.42
C GLY A 258 -9.82 -7.33 -3.58
N GLN A 259 -10.88 -8.06 -3.92
CA GLN A 259 -11.32 -9.25 -3.18
C GLN A 259 -10.22 -10.30 -3.11
N GLY A 260 -10.08 -10.92 -1.93
CA GLY A 260 -9.09 -11.97 -1.69
C GLY A 260 -7.65 -11.48 -1.67
N GLN A 261 -7.43 -10.16 -1.77
CA GLN A 261 -6.10 -9.56 -1.70
C GLN A 261 -5.84 -9.06 -0.28
N ILE A 262 -4.60 -9.23 0.17
CA ILE A 262 -4.09 -8.66 1.41
C ILE A 262 -2.96 -7.71 1.04
N VAL A 263 -3.06 -6.47 1.51
CA VAL A 263 -2.06 -5.42 1.33
C VAL A 263 -1.40 -5.16 2.69
N GLY A 264 -0.09 -5.30 2.76
CA GLY A 264 0.69 -4.83 3.90
C GLY A 264 0.80 -3.32 3.84
N ASP A 265 0.67 -2.65 4.99
CA ASP A 265 0.86 -1.21 5.11
C ASP A 265 1.63 -0.94 6.39
N ASP A 266 2.66 -0.10 6.32
CA ASP A 266 3.46 0.28 7.48
C ASP A 266 3.60 1.80 7.59
N ASP A 267 3.08 2.34 8.67
CA ASP A 267 2.93 3.78 8.88
C ASP A 267 2.73 4.11 10.37
N THR A 268 2.41 5.36 10.67
CA THR A 268 2.26 5.98 12.01
C THR A 268 1.18 5.40 12.92
N GLY A 269 0.32 4.53 12.40
CA GLY A 269 -0.83 3.98 13.12
C GLY A 269 -2.07 3.94 12.23
N MET A 270 -3.11 3.21 12.64
CA MET A 270 -4.38 3.19 11.91
C MET A 270 -5.57 3.31 12.86
N ASP A 271 -6.45 4.26 12.54
CA ASP A 271 -7.73 4.49 13.20
C ASP A 271 -8.77 3.41 12.86
N TRP A 272 -8.56 2.20 13.40
CA TRP A 272 -9.37 1.05 13.01
C TRP A 272 -10.83 1.10 13.49
N ASP A 273 -11.18 1.97 14.44
CA ASP A 273 -12.56 2.12 14.94
C ASP A 273 -13.42 3.04 14.02
N ASN A 274 -12.76 3.73 13.10
CA ASN A 274 -13.39 4.49 12.04
C ASN A 274 -14.25 3.56 11.16
N ILE A 275 -15.43 4.04 10.75
CA ILE A 275 -16.40 3.28 9.94
C ILE A 275 -15.82 2.59 8.69
N TYR A 276 -14.75 3.12 8.10
CA TYR A 276 -14.09 2.56 6.91
C TYR A 276 -13.23 1.32 7.21
N PHE A 277 -12.84 1.09 8.47
CA PHE A 277 -12.07 -0.08 8.88
C PHE A 277 -12.80 -0.96 9.89
N ARG A 278 -13.58 -0.33 10.78
CA ARG A 278 -14.24 -0.95 11.93
C ARG A 278 -14.99 -2.20 11.58
N ASP A 279 -14.71 -3.30 12.26
CA ASP A 279 -15.63 -4.42 12.35
C ASP A 279 -16.56 -4.23 13.56
N ALA A 280 -17.86 -4.45 13.38
CA ALA A 280 -18.84 -4.22 14.45
C ALA A 280 -18.70 -5.22 15.61
N SER A 281 -18.10 -6.40 15.37
CA SER A 281 -18.07 -7.50 16.33
C SER A 281 -16.67 -7.90 16.76
N LEU A 282 -15.64 -7.49 16.02
CA LEU A 282 -14.26 -7.92 16.25
C LEU A 282 -13.34 -6.71 16.37
N LYS A 283 -12.32 -6.82 17.21
CA LYS A 283 -11.18 -5.91 17.23
C LYS A 283 -10.03 -6.52 16.43
N PRO A 284 -9.08 -5.71 15.91
CA PRO A 284 -7.85 -6.25 15.36
C PRO A 284 -7.09 -7.11 16.37
N VAL A 285 -6.41 -8.14 15.85
CA VAL A 285 -5.46 -8.93 16.65
C VAL A 285 -4.16 -8.16 16.68
N TYR A 286 -3.73 -7.81 17.90
CA TYR A 286 -2.50 -7.08 18.14
C TYR A 286 -1.36 -8.04 18.40
N ASP A 287 -0.36 -7.98 17.53
CA ASP A 287 0.91 -8.67 17.65
C ASP A 287 1.94 -7.70 18.26
N LYS A 288 2.50 -8.07 19.41
CA LYS A 288 3.36 -7.18 20.23
C LYS A 288 4.80 -7.64 20.33
N ASP A 289 5.11 -8.81 19.78
CA ASP A 289 6.36 -9.51 20.09
C ASP A 289 7.52 -9.04 19.18
N LYS A 290 7.24 -8.15 18.23
CA LYS A 290 8.19 -7.48 17.32
C LYS A 290 9.06 -8.46 16.53
N ASP A 291 8.61 -9.69 16.36
CA ASP A 291 9.29 -10.72 15.60
C ASP A 291 8.73 -10.80 14.16
N THR A 292 9.12 -11.83 13.42
CA THR A 292 8.62 -12.10 12.06
C THR A 292 7.41 -13.04 12.05
N ILE A 293 6.97 -13.52 13.21
CA ILE A 293 5.81 -14.40 13.35
C ILE A 293 4.58 -13.52 13.36
N CYS A 294 3.54 -13.89 12.60
CA CYS A 294 2.31 -13.12 12.56
C CYS A 294 1.23 -13.80 13.38
N GLU A 295 0.80 -13.14 14.45
CA GLU A 295 -0.42 -13.50 15.16
C GLU A 295 -1.65 -12.98 14.42
N SER A 296 -2.35 -13.88 13.71
CA SER A 296 -3.57 -13.51 12.97
C SER A 296 -4.70 -14.52 13.19
N THR A 297 -5.92 -14.02 13.36
CA THR A 297 -7.14 -14.84 13.29
C THR A 297 -7.76 -14.82 11.91
N ASN A 298 -7.36 -13.86 11.07
CA ASN A 298 -7.92 -13.59 9.76
C ASN A 298 -9.46 -13.41 9.77
N ALA A 299 -10.05 -13.06 10.92
CA ALA A 299 -11.50 -12.97 11.10
C ALA A 299 -12.06 -11.54 10.94
N HIS A 300 -11.29 -10.51 11.27
CA HIS A 300 -11.74 -9.11 11.21
C HIS A 300 -11.88 -8.62 9.75
N ARG A 301 -13.00 -7.97 9.41
CA ARG A 301 -13.37 -7.71 8.01
C ARG A 301 -12.33 -6.96 7.17
N LYS A 302 -11.59 -6.01 7.77
CA LYS A 302 -10.61 -5.16 7.06
C LYS A 302 -9.16 -5.39 7.43
N ILE A 303 -8.91 -5.99 8.59
CA ILE A 303 -7.57 -6.00 9.21
C ILE A 303 -7.27 -7.46 9.50
N VAL A 304 -6.23 -7.99 8.89
CA VAL A 304 -5.86 -9.41 9.06
C VAL A 304 -5.03 -9.58 10.33
N ALA A 305 -4.12 -8.64 10.58
CA ALA A 305 -3.25 -8.55 11.73
C ALA A 305 -2.79 -7.10 11.92
N TYR A 306 -2.41 -6.74 13.15
CA TYR A 306 -1.87 -5.42 13.50
C TYR A 306 -0.58 -5.58 14.33
N ASN A 307 0.57 -5.21 13.79
CA ASN A 307 1.86 -5.23 14.48
C ASN A 307 2.06 -3.91 15.24
N VAL A 308 2.20 -4.00 16.55
CA VAL A 308 2.45 -2.89 17.48
C VAL A 308 3.97 -2.68 17.58
N HIS A 309 4.62 -2.31 16.48
CA HIS A 309 6.08 -2.25 16.46
C HIS A 309 6.61 -1.08 17.31
N ALA A 310 6.03 0.09 17.14
CA ALA A 310 6.38 1.30 17.86
C ALA A 310 5.41 1.55 19.01
N ASP A 311 4.13 1.72 18.70
CA ASP A 311 3.04 1.82 19.67
C ASP A 311 1.76 1.10 19.18
N THR A 312 0.65 1.34 19.89
CA THR A 312 -0.61 0.59 19.74
C THR A 312 -1.66 1.27 18.87
N PHE A 313 -1.45 2.52 18.44
CA PHE A 313 -2.48 3.33 17.78
C PHE A 313 -1.97 4.67 17.22
N ASP A 314 -2.68 5.23 16.23
CA ASP A 314 -2.48 6.60 15.68
C ASP A 314 -2.85 7.68 16.72
N LEU A 315 -2.02 7.84 17.77
CA LEU A 315 -2.26 8.63 18.98
C LEU A 315 -2.04 10.14 18.81
N THR A 316 -1.54 10.60 17.66
CA THR A 316 -1.15 11.99 17.41
C THR A 316 -1.91 12.58 16.22
N SER A 317 -2.16 13.89 16.26
CA SER A 317 -3.07 14.66 15.38
C SER A 317 -2.72 14.69 13.88
N SER A 318 -1.85 13.80 13.39
CA SER A 318 -1.46 13.70 11.99
C SER A 318 -2.47 12.89 11.19
N GLY A 319 -2.89 11.70 11.67
CA GLY A 319 -3.81 10.81 10.94
C GLY A 319 -3.21 10.22 9.66
N HIS A 320 -1.88 10.26 9.52
CA HIS A 320 -1.19 9.90 8.27
C HIS A 320 -1.38 8.42 7.92
N GLY A 321 -1.14 7.50 8.85
CA GLY A 321 -1.29 6.06 8.60
C GLY A 321 -2.75 5.65 8.38
N SER A 322 -3.68 6.29 9.08
CA SER A 322 -5.12 6.16 8.82
C SER A 322 -5.48 6.58 7.38
N HIS A 323 -4.92 7.70 6.91
CA HIS A 323 -5.12 8.22 5.56
C HIS A 323 -4.54 7.30 4.49
N THR A 324 -3.32 6.79 4.68
CA THR A 324 -2.65 5.90 3.74
C THR A 324 -3.38 4.57 3.63
N SER A 325 -3.68 3.90 4.75
CA SER A 325 -4.51 2.69 4.79
C SER A 325 -5.88 2.90 4.15
N GLY A 326 -6.46 4.10 4.32
CA GLY A 326 -7.76 4.42 3.75
C GLY A 326 -7.71 4.50 2.23
N SER A 327 -6.62 5.07 1.70
CA SER A 327 -6.38 5.21 0.26
C SER A 327 -6.19 3.84 -0.41
N ILE A 328 -5.63 2.86 0.32
CA ILE A 328 -5.55 1.47 -0.13
C ILE A 328 -6.94 0.83 -0.18
N GLY A 329 -7.62 0.77 0.97
CA GLY A 329 -8.65 -0.23 1.19
C GLY A 329 -9.87 0.21 1.97
N ALA A 330 -10.11 1.49 2.23
CA ALA A 330 -11.28 1.94 2.98
C ALA A 330 -12.61 1.41 2.38
N ASP A 331 -13.46 0.85 3.24
CA ASP A 331 -14.81 0.38 2.91
C ASP A 331 -15.74 0.58 4.10
N SER A 332 -16.74 1.47 3.97
CA SER A 332 -17.68 1.81 5.03
C SER A 332 -18.58 0.60 5.33
N LEU A 333 -18.20 -0.24 6.29
CA LEU A 333 -18.98 -1.40 6.78
C LEU A 333 -19.62 -2.30 5.70
N GLY A 334 -18.94 -2.59 4.59
CA GLY A 334 -19.45 -3.50 3.56
C GLY A 334 -20.56 -2.92 2.67
N TRP A 335 -20.73 -1.58 2.66
CA TRP A 335 -21.79 -0.88 1.92
C TRP A 335 -21.70 -1.00 0.38
N LEU A 336 -20.63 -1.60 -0.16
CA LEU A 336 -20.43 -1.87 -1.59
C LEU A 336 -21.51 -2.76 -2.24
N THR A 337 -22.36 -3.44 -1.48
CA THR A 337 -23.34 -4.40 -2.03
C THR A 337 -24.75 -3.84 -2.22
N THR A 338 -25.03 -2.59 -1.87
CA THR A 338 -26.43 -2.10 -1.78
C THR A 338 -26.73 -0.74 -2.43
N GLN A 339 -25.79 -0.08 -3.11
CA GLN A 339 -25.99 1.30 -3.61
C GLN A 339 -25.66 1.47 -5.10
N ALA A 340 -26.38 2.41 -5.73
CA ALA A 340 -26.10 2.91 -7.08
C ALA A 340 -24.93 3.93 -7.12
N SER A 341 -24.30 4.23 -5.98
CA SER A 341 -23.19 5.19 -5.82
C SER A 341 -22.15 4.70 -4.81
N LEU A 342 -20.86 4.95 -5.06
CA LEU A 342 -19.72 4.47 -4.25
C LEU A 342 -19.37 5.46 -3.11
N PRO A 343 -18.97 4.96 -1.90
CA PRO A 343 -18.61 5.82 -0.76
C PRO A 343 -17.43 6.79 -1.00
N ARG A 344 -17.39 7.81 -0.13
CA ARG A 344 -16.65 9.08 -0.27
C ARG A 344 -15.14 8.99 -0.14
N ALA A 345 -14.66 8.16 0.79
CA ALA A 345 -13.24 7.88 1.06
C ALA A 345 -12.89 6.43 0.73
N MET A 346 -13.67 5.78 -0.15
CA MET A 346 -13.43 4.39 -0.50
C MET A 346 -12.08 4.25 -1.22
N GLY A 347 -11.23 3.37 -0.68
CA GLY A 347 -9.89 3.13 -1.20
C GLY A 347 -9.91 2.54 -2.61
N MET A 348 -8.74 2.42 -3.23
CA MET A 348 -8.64 1.88 -4.59
C MET A 348 -9.02 0.40 -4.67
N ALA A 349 -8.79 -0.36 -3.61
CA ALA A 349 -9.13 -1.79 -3.48
C ALA A 349 -10.00 -2.03 -2.23
N PRO A 350 -11.27 -1.57 -2.23
CA PRO A 350 -12.07 -1.50 -1.01
C PRO A 350 -12.45 -2.86 -0.42
N LYS A 351 -12.35 -3.96 -1.18
CA LYS A 351 -12.54 -5.32 -0.68
C LYS A 351 -11.24 -6.07 -0.38
N CYS A 352 -10.08 -5.41 -0.48
CA CYS A 352 -8.84 -5.97 0.05
C CYS A 352 -8.88 -5.96 1.59
N ARG A 353 -7.95 -6.64 2.22
CA ARG A 353 -7.73 -6.56 3.66
C ARG A 353 -6.31 -6.06 3.91
N ILE A 354 -6.05 -5.52 5.10
CA ILE A 354 -4.80 -4.86 5.45
C ILE A 354 -4.08 -5.65 6.54
N ALA A 355 -2.79 -5.89 6.37
CA ALA A 355 -1.89 -6.29 7.45
C ALA A 355 -1.08 -5.06 7.82
N PHE A 356 -1.38 -4.45 8.97
CA PHE A 356 -0.84 -3.13 9.32
C PHE A 356 0.34 -3.26 10.29
N THR A 357 1.42 -2.52 10.04
CA THR A 357 2.56 -2.40 10.96
C THR A 357 2.69 -0.97 11.45
N ASP A 358 2.45 -0.79 12.74
CA ASP A 358 2.51 0.49 13.40
C ASP A 358 3.94 0.83 13.79
N ILE A 359 4.53 1.76 13.04
CA ILE A 359 5.88 2.29 13.23
C ILE A 359 5.85 3.72 13.80
N GLY A 360 4.68 4.21 14.25
CA GLY A 360 4.52 5.53 14.85
C GLY A 360 5.05 5.59 16.29
N GLY A 361 5.97 6.52 16.54
CA GLY A 361 6.45 6.86 17.87
C GLY A 361 5.97 8.25 18.31
N ALA A 362 6.45 8.69 19.48
CA ALA A 362 6.08 9.98 20.04
C ALA A 362 6.37 11.15 19.07
N SER A 363 5.39 12.06 18.92
CA SER A 363 5.45 13.24 18.04
C SER A 363 5.60 12.90 16.54
N ASP A 364 4.91 11.87 16.06
CA ASP A 364 4.93 11.39 14.66
C ASP A 364 6.31 10.93 14.16
N ALA A 365 7.25 10.66 15.07
CA ALA A 365 8.56 10.13 14.70
C ALA A 365 8.44 8.64 14.35
N LEU A 366 9.01 8.23 13.22
CA LEU A 366 8.98 6.81 12.83
C LEU A 366 10.03 6.01 13.61
N VAL A 367 9.59 4.93 14.25
CA VAL A 367 10.43 3.97 14.96
C VAL A 367 10.50 2.70 14.11
N LEU A 368 11.61 2.55 13.41
CA LEU A 368 11.84 1.44 12.49
C LEU A 368 12.78 0.40 13.09
N PRO A 369 12.63 -0.89 12.74
CA PRO A 369 13.64 -1.89 13.08
C PRO A 369 14.95 -1.57 12.36
N THR A 370 16.07 -2.03 12.91
CA THR A 370 17.38 -1.91 12.24
C THR A 370 17.46 -2.77 10.96
N ASP A 371 16.69 -3.86 10.92
CA ASP A 371 16.49 -4.68 9.73
C ASP A 371 15.05 -4.50 9.23
N TYR A 372 14.89 -3.81 8.10
CA TYR A 372 13.57 -3.53 7.55
C TYR A 372 12.87 -4.82 7.10
N SER A 373 13.61 -5.89 6.77
CA SER A 373 12.98 -7.14 6.32
C SER A 373 11.98 -7.71 7.33
N VAL A 374 12.16 -7.43 8.62
CA VAL A 374 11.29 -7.93 9.71
C VAL A 374 9.84 -7.53 9.49
N ILE A 375 9.56 -6.24 9.24
CA ILE A 375 8.18 -5.73 9.10
C ILE A 375 7.54 -6.15 7.77
N TYR A 376 8.34 -6.29 6.71
CA TYR A 376 7.86 -6.77 5.41
C TYR A 376 7.55 -8.28 5.45
N LEU A 377 8.43 -9.09 6.06
CA LEU A 377 8.19 -10.53 6.21
C LEU A 377 7.03 -10.82 7.17
N TRP A 378 6.86 -10.01 8.22
CA TRP A 378 5.70 -10.10 9.09
C TRP A 378 4.39 -9.93 8.30
N ALA A 379 4.28 -8.86 7.49
CA ALA A 379 3.10 -8.63 6.66
C ALA A 379 2.92 -9.73 5.60
N TYR A 380 4.02 -10.20 4.99
CA TYR A 380 4.00 -11.32 4.05
C TYR A 380 3.45 -12.61 4.69
N ASN A 381 3.86 -12.89 5.93
CA ASN A 381 3.40 -14.03 6.74
C ASN A 381 1.94 -13.89 7.16
N ALA A 382 1.44 -12.66 7.32
CA ALA A 382 0.01 -12.36 7.44
C ALA A 382 -0.79 -12.61 6.14
N GLY A 383 -0.11 -12.94 5.04
CA GLY A 383 -0.70 -13.21 3.73
C GLY A 383 -0.61 -12.05 2.75
N ALA A 384 0.02 -10.93 3.10
CA ALA A 384 0.22 -9.82 2.19
C ALA A 384 1.07 -10.24 0.98
N ARG A 385 0.67 -9.80 -0.21
CA ARG A 385 1.44 -9.98 -1.46
C ARG A 385 1.68 -8.66 -2.20
N ILE A 386 1.18 -7.58 -1.62
CA ILE A 386 1.43 -6.20 -1.98
C ILE A 386 1.76 -5.48 -0.70
N HIS A 387 2.71 -4.56 -0.73
CA HIS A 387 3.08 -3.73 0.41
C HIS A 387 3.10 -2.26 0.04
N SER A 388 2.65 -1.40 0.93
CA SER A 388 2.68 0.06 0.81
C SER A 388 3.53 0.63 1.95
N SER A 389 4.46 1.53 1.62
CA SER A 389 5.25 2.26 2.62
C SER A 389 5.35 3.73 2.22
N SER A 390 4.67 4.60 2.96
CA SER A 390 4.54 6.04 2.66
C SER A 390 5.52 6.90 3.45
N TRP A 391 6.77 6.46 3.50
CA TRP A 391 7.85 7.14 4.22
C TRP A 391 9.21 6.87 3.57
N GLY A 392 10.20 7.67 3.96
CA GLY A 392 11.58 7.58 3.49
C GLY A 392 12.47 8.54 4.27
N GLN A 393 13.71 8.72 3.83
CA GLN A 393 14.58 9.74 4.42
C GLN A 393 14.04 11.15 4.12
N SER A 394 14.22 12.07 5.08
CA SER A 394 13.84 13.49 4.97
C SER A 394 14.61 14.23 3.87
N ALA A 395 14.27 15.51 3.63
CA ALA A 395 15.06 16.38 2.74
C ALA A 395 16.56 16.34 3.09
N GLY A 396 17.42 16.30 2.07
CA GLY A 396 18.85 15.99 2.20
C GLY A 396 19.20 14.50 2.38
N GLY A 397 18.23 13.60 2.23
CA GLY A 397 18.44 12.15 2.22
C GLY A 397 19.33 11.65 1.08
N SER A 398 19.75 10.39 1.16
CA SER A 398 20.63 9.79 0.15
C SER A 398 19.82 9.29 -1.04
N SER A 399 20.23 9.73 -2.23
CA SER A 399 19.75 9.23 -3.51
C SER A 399 20.46 7.98 -3.99
N ALA A 400 21.35 7.43 -3.17
CA ALA A 400 22.13 6.23 -3.45
C ALA A 400 21.38 4.95 -3.02
N TYR A 401 21.92 3.82 -3.45
CA TYR A 401 21.55 2.50 -2.98
C TYR A 401 22.15 2.23 -1.59
N THR A 402 21.31 2.22 -0.57
CA THR A 402 21.74 2.04 0.82
C THR A 402 21.55 0.59 1.29
N LEU A 403 22.02 0.30 2.50
CA LEU A 403 21.76 -0.97 3.18
C LEU A 403 20.25 -1.28 3.27
N ASN A 404 19.41 -0.26 3.48
CA ASN A 404 17.96 -0.45 3.54
C ASN A 404 17.41 -0.89 2.18
N CYS A 405 17.95 -0.37 1.07
CA CYS A 405 17.60 -0.83 -0.27
C CYS A 405 17.99 -2.29 -0.48
N GLN A 406 19.19 -2.68 -0.03
CA GLN A 406 19.67 -4.07 -0.11
C GLN A 406 18.78 -5.03 0.66
N GLN A 407 18.36 -4.67 1.88
CA GLN A 407 17.44 -5.48 2.68
C GLN A 407 16.11 -5.70 1.96
N LEU A 408 15.53 -4.65 1.37
CA LEU A 408 14.25 -4.76 0.65
C LEU A 408 14.38 -5.51 -0.68
N ASP A 409 15.45 -5.28 -1.43
CA ASP A 409 15.71 -6.06 -2.64
C ASP A 409 15.90 -7.54 -2.30
N GLN A 410 16.49 -7.87 -1.14
CA GLN A 410 16.65 -9.25 -0.65
C GLN A 410 15.30 -9.90 -0.32
N VAL A 411 14.37 -9.14 0.27
CA VAL A 411 12.98 -9.58 0.47
C VAL A 411 12.32 -9.86 -0.89
N ALA A 412 12.40 -8.94 -1.85
CA ALA A 412 11.83 -9.13 -3.19
C ALA A 412 12.41 -10.36 -3.91
N TRP A 413 13.72 -10.57 -3.79
CA TRP A 413 14.43 -11.67 -4.43
C TRP A 413 14.04 -13.04 -3.87
N THR A 414 13.87 -13.13 -2.54
CA THR A 414 13.48 -14.37 -1.85
C THR A 414 11.98 -14.62 -1.92
N HIS A 415 11.18 -13.55 -1.95
CA HIS A 415 9.71 -13.57 -2.01
C HIS A 415 9.25 -12.95 -3.32
N LYS A 416 9.57 -13.63 -4.43
CA LYS A 416 9.36 -13.15 -5.81
C LYS A 416 7.91 -12.77 -6.14
N ASN A 417 6.93 -13.21 -5.36
CA ASN A 417 5.50 -12.88 -5.48
C ASN A 417 5.04 -11.72 -4.59
N TYR A 418 5.97 -10.85 -4.15
CA TYR A 418 5.69 -9.72 -3.27
C TYR A 418 6.01 -8.38 -3.93
N ALA A 419 4.99 -7.59 -4.26
CA ALA A 419 5.16 -6.27 -4.87
C ALA A 419 5.23 -5.19 -3.78
N MET A 420 6.34 -4.46 -3.69
CA MET A 420 6.56 -3.43 -2.68
C MET A 420 6.53 -2.03 -3.29
N PHE A 421 5.52 -1.25 -2.92
CA PHE A 421 5.31 0.13 -3.33
C PHE A 421 5.88 1.08 -2.27
N ARG A 422 6.61 2.11 -2.72
CA ARG A 422 7.20 3.10 -1.81
C ARG A 422 7.17 4.50 -2.38
N SER A 423 6.93 5.48 -1.52
CA SER A 423 6.90 6.90 -1.89
C SER A 423 8.27 7.40 -2.35
N ALA A 424 8.29 8.17 -3.44
CA ALA A 424 9.53 8.75 -3.96
C ALA A 424 10.16 9.80 -3.02
N GLY A 425 9.34 10.49 -2.20
CA GLY A 425 9.74 11.62 -1.36
C GLY A 425 9.07 12.94 -1.81
N ASN A 426 9.13 13.95 -0.94
CA ASN A 426 8.46 15.26 -1.15
C ASN A 426 9.46 16.44 -1.14
N SER A 427 10.70 16.23 -1.60
CA SER A 427 11.84 17.14 -1.34
C SER A 427 12.21 18.08 -2.51
N ASN A 428 11.36 18.22 -3.53
CA ASN A 428 11.73 18.90 -4.77
C ASN A 428 11.87 20.43 -4.69
N THR A 429 11.69 21.06 -3.52
CA THR A 429 11.92 22.51 -3.33
C THR A 429 13.38 22.88 -3.03
N SER A 430 14.30 21.91 -2.89
CA SER A 430 15.70 22.12 -2.45
C SER A 430 16.78 21.47 -3.33
N GLY A 431 16.46 21.03 -4.56
CA GLY A 431 17.43 20.35 -5.44
C GLY A 431 17.68 18.87 -5.09
N ASP A 432 16.82 18.31 -4.24
CA ASP A 432 16.91 16.94 -3.75
C ASP A 432 16.21 15.93 -4.67
N ARG A 433 16.68 14.68 -4.59
CA ARG A 433 16.35 13.55 -5.47
C ARG A 433 15.38 12.57 -4.78
N VAL A 434 15.07 11.46 -5.44
CA VAL A 434 14.43 10.30 -4.80
C VAL A 434 15.30 9.84 -3.63
N ASN A 435 14.69 9.56 -2.48
CA ASN A 435 15.45 9.20 -1.29
C ASN A 435 15.34 7.72 -0.94
N SER A 436 16.38 7.21 -0.29
CA SER A 436 16.39 5.86 0.23
C SER A 436 15.23 5.63 1.23
N PRO A 437 14.59 4.44 1.22
CA PRO A 437 14.91 3.27 0.40
C PRO A 437 14.11 3.14 -0.91
N ALA A 438 13.46 4.21 -1.39
CA ALA A 438 12.76 4.19 -2.67
C ALA A 438 13.71 4.06 -3.89
N THR A 439 15.02 4.16 -3.66
CA THR A 439 16.11 3.97 -4.63
C THR A 439 16.44 2.49 -4.90
N GLY A 440 15.80 1.54 -4.22
CA GLY A 440 16.00 0.10 -4.47
C GLY A 440 15.60 -0.35 -5.88
N LYS A 441 16.23 -1.43 -6.38
CA LYS A 441 16.01 -1.94 -7.74
C LYS A 441 14.64 -2.60 -7.88
N ASN A 442 14.25 -3.37 -6.86
CA ASN A 442 13.04 -4.19 -6.88
C ASN A 442 11.81 -3.45 -6.36
N ILE A 443 12.00 -2.24 -5.84
CA ILE A 443 10.92 -1.37 -5.37
C ILE A 443 10.13 -0.79 -6.55
N ILE A 444 8.81 -0.65 -6.35
CA ILE A 444 7.94 0.15 -7.20
C ILE A 444 7.89 1.55 -6.58
N CYS A 445 8.76 2.43 -7.06
CA CYS A 445 8.87 3.79 -6.55
C CYS A 445 7.76 4.66 -7.14
N VAL A 446 6.98 5.33 -6.29
CA VAL A 446 5.76 6.05 -6.68
C VAL A 446 5.94 7.55 -6.46
N GLY A 447 5.93 8.31 -7.55
CA GLY A 447 5.81 9.77 -7.50
C GLY A 447 4.34 10.21 -7.45
N ALA A 448 4.11 11.51 -7.32
CA ALA A 448 2.76 12.07 -7.25
C ALA A 448 2.43 12.90 -8.50
N SER A 449 1.30 12.62 -9.14
CA SER A 449 0.64 13.56 -10.05
C SER A 449 -0.37 14.39 -9.27
N GLU A 450 -0.66 15.59 -9.77
CA GLU A 450 -1.73 16.43 -9.23
C GLU A 450 -3.10 15.73 -9.35
N SER A 451 -4.01 16.07 -8.44
CA SER A 451 -5.36 15.49 -8.39
C SER A 451 -6.33 16.16 -9.36
N GLY A 452 -5.98 17.35 -9.87
CA GLY A 452 -6.86 18.17 -10.69
C GLY A 452 -7.87 19.02 -9.91
N PHE A 453 -7.85 18.98 -8.56
CA PHE A 453 -8.92 19.48 -7.69
C PHE A 453 -8.42 20.42 -6.56
N GLY A 454 -8.92 21.65 -6.46
CA GLY A 454 -8.59 22.62 -5.39
C GLY A 454 -8.64 24.08 -5.86
N SER A 455 -8.87 25.05 -4.96
CA SER A 455 -9.17 26.46 -5.30
C SER A 455 -8.11 27.49 -4.91
N THR A 456 -6.93 27.07 -4.44
CA THR A 456 -5.88 27.98 -4.01
C THR A 456 -4.56 27.59 -4.65
N ALA A 457 -3.78 28.60 -5.03
CA ALA A 457 -2.34 28.44 -5.20
C ALA A 457 -1.83 27.64 -4.00
N THR A 458 -1.25 26.48 -4.27
CA THR A 458 -0.43 25.79 -3.28
C THR A 458 0.58 26.82 -2.77
N THR A 459 0.81 26.89 -1.46
CA THR A 459 1.62 27.94 -0.81
C THR A 459 3.10 27.95 -1.24
N TRP A 460 3.48 27.11 -2.20
CA TRP A 460 4.81 26.99 -2.78
C TRP A 460 4.90 27.33 -4.27
N ALA A 461 4.01 28.15 -4.81
CA ALA A 461 4.14 28.70 -6.17
C ALA A 461 5.48 29.46 -6.37
N VAL A 462 6.55 28.74 -6.70
CA VAL A 462 7.83 29.32 -7.13
C VAL A 462 7.79 29.47 -8.65
N ASN A 463 8.31 30.59 -9.17
CA ASN A 463 8.24 31.05 -10.57
C ASN A 463 6.91 31.67 -11.04
N GLY A 464 6.14 32.30 -10.14
CA GLY A 464 5.18 33.33 -10.54
C GLY A 464 3.98 32.84 -11.36
N THR A 465 3.71 31.54 -11.39
CA THR A 465 2.44 30.99 -11.89
C THR A 465 1.65 30.46 -10.70
N ALA A 466 0.79 31.31 -10.13
CA ALA A 466 -0.33 30.82 -9.33
C ALA A 466 -1.15 29.84 -10.20
N ASP A 467 -1.69 28.79 -9.59
CA ASP A 467 -2.68 27.87 -10.17
C ASP A 467 -2.14 26.67 -10.99
N ARG A 468 -1.37 25.76 -10.36
CA ARG A 468 -1.04 24.44 -10.94
C ARG A 468 -1.57 23.29 -10.10
N ASN A 469 -2.75 22.81 -10.47
CA ASN A 469 -3.34 21.57 -9.98
C ASN A 469 -4.17 20.99 -11.12
N GLU A 470 -3.49 20.63 -12.21
CA GLU A 470 -4.07 20.05 -13.41
C GLU A 470 -3.73 18.56 -13.49
N LEU A 471 -4.66 17.74 -14.00
CA LEU A 471 -4.62 16.27 -13.92
C LEU A 471 -3.36 15.60 -14.52
N LEU A 472 -2.67 16.28 -15.42
CA LEU A 472 -1.48 15.76 -16.09
C LEU A 472 -0.17 16.35 -15.53
N ASP A 473 -0.26 17.24 -14.54
CA ASP A 473 0.90 17.84 -13.89
C ASP A 473 1.50 16.83 -12.91
N VAL A 474 2.83 16.78 -12.85
CA VAL A 474 3.53 16.14 -11.74
C VAL A 474 3.45 17.09 -10.56
N ALA A 475 3.10 16.58 -9.38
CA ALA A 475 2.99 17.40 -8.20
C ALA A 475 4.36 18.03 -7.86
N GLU A 476 4.38 19.34 -7.63
CA GLU A 476 5.62 20.10 -7.53
C GLU A 476 6.57 19.56 -6.46
N PHE A 477 6.05 19.03 -5.35
CA PHE A 477 6.88 18.49 -4.26
C PHE A 477 7.48 17.11 -4.58
N SER A 478 6.96 16.37 -5.56
CA SER A 478 7.32 14.97 -5.81
C SER A 478 8.83 14.86 -6.07
N SER A 479 9.53 13.98 -5.36
CA SER A 479 10.95 13.74 -5.58
C SER A 479 11.22 13.04 -6.92
N HIS A 480 12.42 13.26 -7.46
CA HIS A 480 12.78 12.92 -8.84
C HIS A 480 14.11 12.18 -8.93
N GLY A 481 14.26 11.36 -9.95
CA GLY A 481 15.51 10.66 -10.25
C GLY A 481 16.50 11.50 -11.06
N PRO A 482 17.53 10.85 -11.63
CA PRO A 482 17.87 9.44 -11.40
C PRO A 482 18.42 9.23 -9.98
N THR A 483 18.57 7.97 -9.57
CA THR A 483 19.40 7.66 -8.39
C THR A 483 20.86 7.97 -8.67
N ASP A 484 21.72 7.95 -7.65
CA ASP A 484 23.16 8.21 -7.83
C ASP A 484 23.84 7.12 -8.71
N GLU A 485 23.29 5.90 -8.70
CA GLU A 485 23.69 4.80 -9.59
C GLU A 485 22.98 4.83 -10.96
N GLY A 486 22.13 5.83 -11.22
CA GLY A 486 21.52 6.05 -12.52
C GLY A 486 20.17 5.36 -12.77
N LEU A 487 19.57 4.72 -11.75
CA LEU A 487 18.23 4.13 -11.89
C LEU A 487 17.19 5.21 -12.19
N ARG A 488 16.26 4.91 -13.09
CA ARG A 488 15.11 5.78 -13.36
C ARG A 488 14.10 5.66 -12.24
N ARG A 489 13.93 6.75 -11.50
CA ARG A 489 12.97 6.88 -10.40
C ARG A 489 12.25 8.24 -10.52
N PRO A 490 10.98 8.37 -10.09
CA PRO A 490 10.10 7.28 -9.68
C PRO A 490 9.88 6.26 -10.80
N THR A 491 9.40 5.07 -10.47
CA THR A 491 9.03 4.06 -11.48
C THR A 491 7.78 4.52 -12.23
N LEU A 492 6.79 5.04 -11.50
CA LEU A 492 5.49 5.48 -12.03
C LEU A 492 4.90 6.61 -11.18
N LEU A 493 3.85 7.27 -11.70
CA LEU A 493 3.04 8.24 -10.96
C LEU A 493 1.68 7.66 -10.60
N GLY A 494 1.22 8.02 -9.39
CA GLY A 494 -0.16 7.88 -8.97
C GLY A 494 -0.76 9.24 -8.61
N ALA A 495 -2.09 9.33 -8.56
CA ALA A 495 -2.75 10.52 -8.06
C ALA A 495 -2.42 10.68 -6.56
N GLY A 496 -1.68 11.74 -6.22
CA GLY A 496 -1.21 11.99 -4.85
C GLY A 496 -0.92 13.45 -4.56
N GLY A 497 -1.22 14.36 -5.50
CA GLY A 497 -1.18 15.80 -5.29
C GLY A 497 -2.13 16.27 -4.20
N TRP A 498 -2.31 17.57 -4.06
CA TRP A 498 -3.17 18.09 -3.00
C TRP A 498 -4.60 17.56 -3.13
N TYR A 499 -5.31 17.48 -2.00
CA TYR A 499 -6.73 17.12 -1.91
C TYR A 499 -7.08 15.65 -2.18
N ILE A 500 -6.19 14.70 -1.82
CA ILE A 500 -6.59 13.30 -1.71
C ILE A 500 -7.40 13.11 -0.43
N TRP A 501 -8.67 12.75 -0.58
CA TRP A 501 -9.58 12.48 0.52
C TRP A 501 -9.44 11.04 1.00
N SER A 502 -9.20 10.83 2.28
CA SER A 502 -9.15 9.49 2.87
C SER A 502 -9.59 9.52 4.33
N VAL A 503 -9.46 8.39 5.01
CA VAL A 503 -9.82 8.19 6.42
C VAL A 503 -8.99 9.14 7.30
N ASP A 504 -9.66 9.77 8.26
CA ASP A 504 -9.06 10.61 9.30
C ASP A 504 -8.94 9.82 10.61
N SER A 505 -8.02 10.23 11.48
CA SER A 505 -7.90 9.73 12.85
C SER A 505 -8.40 10.78 13.83
N ASP A 506 -9.34 10.41 14.69
CA ASP A 506 -9.80 11.30 15.77
C ASP A 506 -8.98 11.14 17.07
N GLY A 507 -7.92 10.32 17.05
CA GLY A 507 -7.07 10.04 18.19
C GLY A 507 -7.72 9.13 19.24
N SER A 508 -8.84 8.45 18.93
CA SER A 508 -9.56 7.60 19.87
C SER A 508 -10.10 6.30 19.26
N LEU A 509 -9.69 5.16 19.85
CA LEU A 509 -10.19 3.82 19.50
C LEU A 509 -11.56 3.41 20.05
N THR A 510 -12.35 4.36 20.53
CA THR A 510 -13.64 4.06 21.18
C THR A 510 -14.80 4.93 20.73
N THR A 511 -14.55 5.91 19.86
CA THR A 511 -15.54 6.90 19.41
C THR A 511 -16.39 6.37 18.26
N ASN A 512 -15.95 5.30 17.60
CA ASN A 512 -16.61 4.73 16.44
C ASN A 512 -16.84 5.78 15.34
N ASN A 513 -15.83 6.60 15.09
CA ASN A 513 -15.96 7.82 14.32
C ASN A 513 -16.15 7.56 12.81
N THR A 514 -16.39 8.64 12.06
CA THR A 514 -16.59 8.60 10.61
C THR A 514 -15.72 9.65 9.90
N GLY A 515 -14.63 10.06 10.53
CA GLY A 515 -13.77 11.14 10.07
C GLY A 515 -13.17 10.85 8.70
N ILE A 516 -13.08 11.89 7.88
CA ILE A 516 -12.31 11.88 6.63
C ILE A 516 -11.56 13.21 6.51
N MET A 517 -10.37 13.18 5.96
CA MET A 517 -9.51 14.36 5.80
C MET A 517 -8.85 14.38 4.43
N THR A 518 -8.34 15.55 4.05
CA THR A 518 -7.50 15.69 2.85
C THR A 518 -6.03 15.76 3.21
N MET A 519 -5.22 15.01 2.48
CA MET A 519 -3.76 15.15 2.46
C MET A 519 -3.25 15.24 1.03
N GLY A 520 -1.97 15.58 0.87
CA GLY A 520 -1.25 15.57 -0.39
C GLY A 520 0.20 15.19 -0.14
N GLY A 521 0.78 14.39 -1.04
CA GLY A 521 2.14 13.87 -0.90
C GLY A 521 2.35 12.62 -1.76
N THR A 522 3.61 12.28 -2.01
CA THR A 522 3.94 10.93 -2.51
C THR A 522 3.48 9.82 -1.52
N SER A 523 3.28 10.20 -0.25
CA SER A 523 2.60 9.41 0.77
C SER A 523 1.15 9.04 0.43
N MET A 524 0.46 9.80 -0.42
CA MET A 524 -0.93 9.52 -0.84
C MET A 524 -0.99 8.84 -2.21
N SER A 525 -0.03 9.10 -3.11
CA SER A 525 0.05 8.38 -4.38
C SER A 525 0.48 6.92 -4.20
N THR A 526 1.39 6.64 -3.25
CA THR A 526 1.87 5.28 -2.95
C THR A 526 0.76 4.30 -2.57
N PRO A 527 -0.08 4.56 -1.55
CA PRO A 527 -1.16 3.67 -1.16
C PRO A 527 -2.25 3.57 -2.24
N THR A 528 -2.48 4.65 -2.99
CA THR A 528 -3.34 4.64 -4.18
C THR A 528 -2.82 3.62 -5.21
N MET A 529 -1.52 3.62 -5.49
CA MET A 529 -0.90 2.65 -6.42
C MET A 529 -0.83 1.23 -5.86
N ALA A 530 -0.62 1.06 -4.55
CA ALA A 530 -0.67 -0.26 -3.91
C ALA A 530 -2.08 -0.87 -4.02
N GLY A 531 -3.13 -0.07 -3.79
CA GLY A 531 -4.51 -0.50 -4.01
C GLY A 531 -4.81 -0.82 -5.49
N MET A 532 -4.31 -0.03 -6.44
CA MET A 532 -4.40 -0.37 -7.88
C MET A 532 -3.66 -1.69 -8.21
N GLY A 533 -2.49 -1.91 -7.60
CA GLY A 533 -1.77 -3.19 -7.67
C GLY A 533 -2.61 -4.37 -7.17
N ALA A 534 -3.45 -4.17 -6.13
CA ALA A 534 -4.35 -5.20 -5.65
C ALA A 534 -5.45 -5.53 -6.65
N LEU A 535 -5.95 -4.55 -7.41
CA LEU A 535 -6.88 -4.81 -8.51
C LEU A 535 -6.22 -5.61 -9.63
N VAL A 536 -4.97 -5.28 -10.00
CA VAL A 536 -4.17 -6.05 -10.98
C VAL A 536 -3.97 -7.48 -10.49
N ARG A 537 -3.61 -7.68 -9.22
CA ARG A 537 -3.41 -9.01 -8.66
C ARG A 537 -4.71 -9.81 -8.63
N GLN A 538 -5.84 -9.19 -8.30
CA GLN A 538 -7.15 -9.84 -8.38
C GLN A 538 -7.47 -10.27 -9.82
N TYR A 539 -7.26 -9.39 -10.80
CA TYR A 539 -7.48 -9.69 -12.22
C TYR A 539 -6.72 -10.95 -12.66
N LEU A 540 -5.45 -11.08 -12.26
CA LEU A 540 -4.61 -12.25 -12.59
C LEU A 540 -5.03 -13.51 -11.82
N THR A 541 -5.27 -13.39 -10.51
CA THR A 541 -5.59 -14.53 -9.64
C THR A 541 -7.01 -15.07 -9.83
N GLU A 542 -7.91 -14.30 -10.45
CA GLU A 542 -9.25 -14.75 -10.82
C GLU A 542 -9.33 -15.32 -12.24
N GLY A 543 -8.24 -15.23 -13.03
CA GLY A 543 -8.15 -15.81 -14.37
C GLY A 543 -8.86 -15.00 -15.46
N TRP A 544 -8.83 -13.67 -15.36
CA TRP A 544 -9.35 -12.80 -16.42
C TRP A 544 -8.47 -12.80 -17.67
N TYR A 545 -7.15 -12.80 -17.48
CA TYR A 545 -6.18 -13.08 -18.53
C TYR A 545 -6.21 -14.57 -18.93
N PRO A 546 -6.00 -14.96 -20.20
CA PRO A 546 -5.76 -14.15 -21.40
C PRO A 546 -7.02 -13.84 -22.22
N THR A 547 -8.22 -14.13 -21.71
CA THR A 547 -9.44 -14.02 -22.52
C THR A 547 -10.18 -12.69 -22.34
N GLY A 548 -9.84 -11.94 -21.30
CA GLY A 548 -10.60 -10.78 -20.84
C GLY A 548 -11.94 -11.16 -20.20
N THR A 549 -12.21 -12.46 -20.02
CA THR A 549 -13.34 -13.01 -19.27
C THR A 549 -12.80 -13.80 -18.10
N LYS A 550 -13.49 -13.74 -16.95
CA LYS A 550 -13.12 -14.52 -15.76
C LYS A 550 -13.25 -16.02 -16.03
N VAL A 551 -12.12 -16.71 -16.20
CA VAL A 551 -12.03 -18.16 -16.37
C VAL A 551 -11.10 -18.71 -15.29
N PRO A 552 -11.63 -19.36 -14.23
CA PRO A 552 -10.83 -19.80 -13.08
C PRO A 552 -9.64 -20.70 -13.44
N ALA A 553 -9.73 -21.48 -14.53
CA ALA A 553 -8.62 -22.32 -15.00
C ALA A 553 -7.42 -21.52 -15.51
N ASN A 554 -7.61 -20.26 -15.88
CA ASN A 554 -6.54 -19.36 -16.32
C ASN A 554 -5.94 -18.55 -15.16
N ALA A 555 -6.35 -18.81 -13.92
CA ALA A 555 -5.86 -18.09 -12.76
C ALA A 555 -4.35 -18.26 -12.59
N ILE A 556 -3.63 -17.15 -12.55
CA ILE A 556 -2.24 -17.12 -12.12
C ILE A 556 -2.26 -17.05 -10.60
N ALA A 557 -2.13 -18.21 -9.93
CA ALA A 557 -2.33 -18.30 -8.48
C ALA A 557 -1.32 -17.47 -7.66
N ASN A 558 -0.08 -17.40 -8.14
CA ASN A 558 1.03 -16.71 -7.47
C ASN A 558 1.77 -15.79 -8.46
N PRO A 559 1.13 -14.69 -8.92
CA PRO A 559 1.78 -13.77 -9.84
C PRO A 559 3.01 -13.17 -9.16
N SER A 560 4.12 -13.04 -9.90
CA SER A 560 5.32 -12.40 -9.36
C SER A 560 5.06 -10.92 -9.02
N GLY A 561 5.78 -10.38 -8.04
CA GLY A 561 5.75 -8.94 -7.74
C GLY A 561 6.25 -8.11 -8.93
N SER A 562 7.19 -8.68 -9.69
CA SER A 562 7.65 -8.14 -10.97
C SER A 562 6.54 -8.11 -12.03
N LEU A 563 5.60 -9.07 -12.01
CA LEU A 563 4.44 -9.06 -12.91
C LEU A 563 3.48 -7.93 -12.57
N ILE A 564 3.23 -7.70 -11.28
CA ILE A 564 2.43 -6.54 -10.85
C ILE A 564 3.12 -5.24 -11.28
N LYS A 565 4.45 -5.12 -11.08
CA LYS A 565 5.25 -3.98 -11.53
C LYS A 565 5.16 -3.75 -13.05
N ALA A 566 5.37 -4.79 -13.84
CA ALA A 566 5.30 -4.73 -15.30
C ALA A 566 3.90 -4.33 -15.80
N MET A 567 2.83 -4.89 -15.24
CA MET A 567 1.45 -4.54 -15.59
C MET A 567 1.11 -3.08 -15.23
N MET A 568 1.59 -2.59 -14.09
CA MET A 568 1.43 -1.18 -13.70
C MET A 568 2.18 -0.24 -14.64
N MET A 569 3.39 -0.61 -15.08
CA MET A 569 4.16 0.13 -16.08
C MET A 569 3.53 0.07 -17.48
N LEU A 570 2.92 -1.05 -17.83
CA LEU A 570 2.20 -1.21 -19.09
C LEU A 570 1.03 -0.21 -19.17
N ALA A 571 0.37 0.01 -18.04
CA ALA A 571 -0.77 0.92 -17.86
C ALA A 571 -0.42 2.41 -17.89
N THR A 572 0.85 2.80 -18.00
CA THR A 572 1.21 4.23 -17.89
C THR A 572 0.88 5.05 -19.14
N ARG A 573 0.51 6.32 -18.93
CA ARG A 573 0.40 7.33 -19.98
C ARG A 573 1.38 8.47 -19.73
N ASN A 574 1.71 9.19 -20.80
CA ASN A 574 2.53 10.39 -20.71
C ASN A 574 1.75 11.51 -20.02
N PHE A 575 2.21 11.91 -18.84
CA PHE A 575 1.65 13.01 -18.06
C PHE A 575 2.50 14.24 -18.38
N ASN A 576 2.21 14.81 -19.54
CA ASN A 576 2.98 15.90 -20.17
C ASN A 576 2.55 17.30 -19.69
N GLY A 577 1.95 17.37 -18.51
CA GLY A 577 1.60 18.62 -17.87
C GLY A 577 2.84 19.39 -17.41
N ALA A 578 2.56 20.46 -16.67
CA ALA A 578 3.57 21.31 -16.09
C ALA A 578 4.41 20.57 -15.04
N TYR A 579 5.71 20.84 -15.07
CA TYR A 579 6.74 20.20 -14.27
C TYR A 579 7.67 21.26 -13.68
N SER A 580 8.06 21.10 -12.41
CA SER A 580 9.10 21.90 -11.73
C SER A 580 10.50 21.47 -12.22
N ILE A 581 11.59 22.01 -11.67
CA ILE A 581 12.94 21.66 -12.13
C ILE A 581 13.31 20.24 -11.67
N ASP A 582 13.78 19.35 -12.56
CA ASP A 582 14.35 18.06 -12.13
C ASP A 582 15.81 18.19 -11.67
N ALA A 583 16.36 17.08 -11.15
CA ALA A 583 17.73 16.95 -10.70
C ALA A 583 18.80 17.18 -11.80
N VAL A 584 18.40 17.28 -13.07
CA VAL A 584 19.27 17.59 -14.22
C VAL A 584 18.97 18.96 -14.84
N GLY A 585 18.13 19.78 -14.19
CA GLY A 585 17.88 21.17 -14.55
C GLY A 585 16.78 21.40 -15.60
N GLN A 586 15.99 20.38 -15.97
CA GLN A 586 14.89 20.51 -16.93
C GLN A 586 13.61 21.01 -16.25
N THR A 587 12.88 21.92 -16.90
CA THR A 587 11.59 22.46 -16.44
C THR A 587 10.55 22.39 -17.57
N GLY A 588 9.25 22.50 -17.26
CA GLY A 588 8.20 22.66 -18.27
C GLY A 588 7.41 21.39 -18.55
N THR A 589 7.31 20.96 -19.80
CA THR A 589 6.64 19.68 -20.15
C THR A 589 7.71 18.64 -20.42
N GLN A 590 7.65 17.51 -19.71
CA GLN A 590 8.52 16.36 -19.98
C GLN A 590 7.72 15.22 -20.61
N ASN A 591 8.34 14.52 -21.56
CA ASN A 591 7.79 13.32 -22.19
C ASN A 591 8.45 12.07 -21.59
N LEU A 592 7.79 10.93 -21.73
CA LEU A 592 8.27 9.64 -21.25
C LEU A 592 9.46 9.06 -22.03
N PRO A 593 10.39 8.35 -21.37
CA PRO A 593 10.63 8.34 -19.92
C PRO A 593 11.22 9.67 -19.46
N SER A 594 10.91 10.05 -18.22
CA SER A 594 11.49 11.25 -17.58
C SER A 594 11.81 10.99 -16.12
N GLN A 595 12.70 11.78 -15.54
CA GLN A 595 13.08 11.67 -14.12
C GLN A 595 11.99 12.17 -13.17
N GLY A 596 11.01 12.90 -13.71
CA GLY A 596 9.87 13.43 -13.00
C GLY A 596 8.74 12.44 -12.82
N GLN A 597 8.31 11.88 -13.94
CA GLN A 597 7.16 11.00 -14.02
C GLN A 597 7.52 9.52 -14.15
N GLY A 598 8.80 9.18 -14.27
CA GLY A 598 9.26 7.83 -14.51
C GLY A 598 8.77 7.31 -15.85
N TRP A 599 7.98 6.22 -15.78
CA TRP A 599 7.27 5.65 -16.92
C TRP A 599 5.86 6.22 -17.11
N GLY A 600 5.38 7.12 -16.25
CA GLY A 600 4.16 7.91 -16.43
C GLY A 600 3.07 7.65 -15.40
N GLY A 601 1.94 8.34 -15.56
CA GLY A 601 0.77 8.15 -14.71
C GLY A 601 0.01 6.88 -15.06
N VAL A 602 -0.27 6.06 -14.05
CA VAL A 602 -0.96 4.77 -14.21
C VAL A 602 -2.42 4.97 -14.59
N VAL A 603 -2.88 4.26 -15.63
CA VAL A 603 -4.26 4.18 -16.11
C VAL A 603 -4.59 2.71 -16.43
N LEU A 604 -5.19 1.97 -15.50
CA LEU A 604 -5.30 0.50 -15.59
C LEU A 604 -6.03 -0.04 -16.84
N ASP A 605 -6.96 0.70 -17.42
CA ASP A 605 -7.68 0.32 -18.66
C ASP A 605 -6.73 0.17 -19.87
N ASP A 606 -5.52 0.74 -19.80
CA ASP A 606 -4.48 0.58 -20.83
C ASP A 606 -3.75 -0.77 -20.77
N ALA A 607 -3.84 -1.51 -19.67
CA ALA A 607 -3.17 -2.80 -19.46
C ALA A 607 -4.12 -3.97 -19.18
N LEU A 608 -5.21 -3.72 -18.44
CA LEU A 608 -6.24 -4.71 -18.12
C LEU A 608 -7.33 -4.67 -19.19
N PHE A 609 -7.29 -5.64 -20.11
CA PHE A 609 -8.34 -5.76 -21.11
C PHE A 609 -9.42 -6.74 -20.69
N PHE A 610 -10.59 -6.58 -21.28
CA PHE A 610 -11.74 -7.43 -21.09
C PHE A 610 -12.31 -7.85 -22.43
N ALA A 611 -13.12 -8.91 -22.44
CA ALA A 611 -13.68 -9.45 -23.67
C ALA A 611 -14.50 -8.38 -24.41
N GLY A 612 -14.15 -8.16 -25.68
CA GLY A 612 -14.74 -7.13 -26.54
C GLY A 612 -13.91 -5.83 -26.63
N ASP A 613 -12.91 -5.63 -25.77
CA ASP A 613 -12.03 -4.48 -25.86
C ASP A 613 -11.14 -4.58 -27.12
N ALA A 614 -10.90 -3.44 -27.77
CA ALA A 614 -10.05 -3.36 -28.95
C ALA A 614 -8.57 -3.56 -28.61
N ARG A 615 -8.17 -3.11 -27.41
CA ARG A 615 -6.82 -3.35 -26.88
C ARG A 615 -6.81 -4.70 -26.17
N LYS A 616 -5.71 -5.44 -26.32
CA LYS A 616 -5.42 -6.65 -25.56
C LYS A 616 -4.03 -6.56 -24.95
N SER A 617 -3.73 -7.49 -24.06
CA SER A 617 -2.38 -7.70 -23.55
C SER A 617 -1.94 -9.16 -23.66
N ALA A 618 -0.63 -9.35 -23.73
CA ALA A 618 0.03 -10.65 -23.59
C ALA A 618 1.13 -10.53 -22.54
N LEU A 619 1.36 -11.61 -21.78
CA LEU A 619 2.37 -11.64 -20.73
C LEU A 619 3.06 -13.01 -20.69
N GLU A 620 4.31 -12.99 -20.24
CA GLU A 620 5.10 -14.13 -19.78
C GLU A 620 5.57 -13.78 -18.36
N ASP A 621 5.28 -14.63 -17.38
CA ASP A 621 5.80 -14.54 -16.01
C ASP A 621 6.77 -15.70 -15.77
N ALA A 622 8.01 -15.55 -16.25
CA ALA A 622 9.04 -16.59 -16.20
C ALA A 622 9.63 -16.69 -14.79
N THR A 623 8.94 -17.42 -13.91
CA THR A 623 9.26 -17.53 -12.47
C THR A 623 10.59 -18.21 -12.13
N VAL A 624 11.17 -18.98 -13.06
CA VAL A 624 12.52 -19.54 -12.96
C VAL A 624 13.52 -18.64 -13.71
N GLY A 625 13.24 -18.35 -14.98
CA GLY A 625 14.05 -17.50 -15.84
C GLY A 625 15.39 -18.10 -16.25
N PHE A 626 16.42 -17.26 -16.44
CA PHE A 626 17.70 -17.67 -17.03
C PHE A 626 18.70 -18.11 -15.97
N SER A 627 19.38 -19.24 -16.22
CA SER A 627 20.39 -19.80 -15.31
C SER A 627 21.82 -19.40 -15.66
N SER A 628 22.07 -18.91 -16.89
CA SER A 628 23.40 -18.52 -17.34
C SER A 628 23.38 -17.35 -18.32
N SER A 629 24.47 -16.57 -18.32
CA SER A 629 24.71 -15.52 -19.33
C SER A 629 24.70 -16.09 -20.75
N GLY A 630 24.31 -15.28 -21.72
CA GLY A 630 24.20 -15.64 -23.14
C GLY A 630 22.92 -16.38 -23.52
N GLN A 631 22.11 -16.83 -22.55
CA GLN A 631 20.79 -17.40 -22.84
C GLN A 631 19.85 -16.32 -23.40
N SER A 632 18.89 -16.72 -24.22
CA SER A 632 17.84 -15.83 -24.69
C SER A 632 16.55 -16.60 -24.88
N LYS A 633 15.42 -15.89 -24.77
CA LYS A 633 14.09 -16.42 -25.07
C LYS A 633 13.40 -15.48 -26.03
N THR A 634 12.78 -16.04 -27.07
CA THR A 634 12.13 -15.27 -28.12
C THR A 634 10.66 -15.60 -28.23
N PHE A 635 9.88 -14.54 -28.28
CA PHE A 635 8.44 -14.55 -28.42
C PHE A 635 8.04 -13.87 -29.71
N THR A 636 6.84 -14.15 -30.19
CA THR A 636 6.20 -13.40 -31.25
C THR A 636 4.87 -12.84 -30.78
N VAL A 637 4.57 -11.63 -31.26
CA VAL A 637 3.25 -11.02 -31.14
C VAL A 637 2.85 -10.43 -32.48
N THR A 638 1.65 -10.73 -32.93
CA THR A 638 1.11 -10.20 -34.19
C THR A 638 0.08 -9.12 -33.87
N THR A 639 0.22 -7.95 -34.49
CA THR A 639 -0.79 -6.89 -34.38
C THR A 639 -2.08 -7.27 -35.10
N GLY A 640 -3.20 -6.79 -34.59
CA GLY A 640 -4.52 -6.97 -35.17
C GLY A 640 -4.70 -6.19 -36.47
N THR A 641 -5.95 -6.07 -36.89
CA THR A 641 -6.31 -5.54 -38.20
C THR A 641 -6.51 -4.03 -38.22
N SER A 642 -6.53 -3.34 -37.07
CA SER A 642 -6.80 -1.89 -37.05
C SER A 642 -5.53 -1.09 -37.35
N GLY A 643 -4.40 -1.46 -36.74
CA GLY A 643 -3.17 -0.67 -36.79
C GLY A 643 -3.33 0.74 -36.19
N THR A 644 -4.33 0.98 -35.34
CA THR A 644 -4.64 2.32 -34.81
C THR A 644 -4.23 2.54 -33.36
N GLN A 645 -3.68 1.53 -32.68
CA GLN A 645 -3.29 1.61 -31.27
C GLN A 645 -1.78 1.57 -31.10
N THR A 646 -1.27 2.26 -30.08
CA THR A 646 0.14 2.09 -29.67
C THR A 646 0.42 0.66 -29.23
N LEU A 647 1.67 0.24 -29.35
CA LEU A 647 2.14 -1.06 -28.85
C LEU A 647 3.27 -0.82 -27.85
N LYS A 648 3.04 -1.18 -26.58
CA LYS A 648 4.03 -1.01 -25.51
C LYS A 648 4.48 -2.37 -25.01
N PHE A 649 5.78 -2.61 -25.00
CA PHE A 649 6.44 -3.77 -24.41
C PHE A 649 7.15 -3.34 -23.12
N VAL A 650 7.03 -4.15 -22.07
CA VAL A 650 7.72 -3.95 -20.80
C VAL A 650 8.38 -5.25 -20.39
N LEU A 651 9.71 -5.24 -20.30
CA LEU A 651 10.50 -6.21 -19.57
C LEU A 651 10.72 -5.69 -18.15
N SER A 652 10.45 -6.50 -17.13
CA SER A 652 10.75 -6.17 -15.74
C SER A 652 11.20 -7.40 -14.98
N TYR A 653 12.18 -7.24 -14.11
CA TYR A 653 12.65 -8.32 -13.24
C TYR A 653 13.02 -7.79 -11.86
N PHE A 654 12.90 -8.66 -10.85
CA PHE A 654 13.51 -8.43 -9.55
C PHE A 654 14.92 -9.00 -9.58
N ASP A 655 15.91 -8.12 -9.54
CA ASP A 655 17.32 -8.46 -9.58
C ASP A 655 17.83 -8.91 -8.20
N TYR A 656 18.91 -9.68 -8.17
CA TYR A 656 19.60 -10.02 -6.93
C TYR A 656 20.08 -8.75 -6.22
N PRO A 657 20.10 -8.68 -4.88
CA PRO A 657 20.49 -7.45 -4.17
C PRO A 657 21.88 -6.94 -4.53
N GLY A 658 21.97 -5.63 -4.81
CA GLY A 658 23.23 -4.96 -5.07
C GLY A 658 24.06 -4.78 -3.80
N THR A 659 25.30 -4.30 -3.95
CA THR A 659 26.16 -3.97 -2.80
C THR A 659 26.11 -2.46 -2.52
N PRO A 660 25.70 -2.01 -1.31
CA PRO A 660 25.77 -0.61 -0.94
C PRO A 660 27.18 -0.03 -1.10
N GLY A 661 27.28 1.14 -1.74
CA GLY A 661 28.57 1.79 -2.03
C GLY A 661 29.23 1.34 -3.34
N ALA A 662 28.65 0.39 -4.08
CA ALA A 662 29.04 0.12 -5.46
C ALA A 662 28.50 1.22 -6.39
N THR A 663 29.29 1.62 -7.40
CA THR A 663 28.84 2.59 -8.42
C THR A 663 27.90 1.98 -9.45
N ASP A 664 27.95 0.66 -9.61
CA ASP A 664 27.00 -0.14 -10.36
C ASP A 664 26.41 -1.18 -9.41
N ILE A 665 25.10 -1.14 -9.26
CA ILE A 665 24.35 -2.00 -8.35
C ILE A 665 23.63 -3.12 -9.09
N THR A 666 23.67 -3.15 -10.42
CA THR A 666 23.11 -4.23 -11.24
C THR A 666 23.89 -5.52 -10.97
N VAL A 667 23.20 -6.62 -10.73
CA VAL A 667 23.82 -7.93 -10.51
C VAL A 667 23.56 -8.83 -11.70
N ASN A 668 22.30 -9.02 -12.04
CA ASN A 668 21.90 -9.67 -13.28
C ASN A 668 21.36 -8.64 -14.25
N ASP A 669 21.53 -8.95 -15.52
CA ASP A 669 21.36 -7.97 -16.57
C ASP A 669 20.68 -8.59 -17.79
N LEU A 670 19.46 -8.15 -18.05
CA LEU A 670 18.60 -8.65 -19.12
C LEU A 670 18.28 -7.55 -20.13
N ASP A 671 18.44 -7.84 -21.42
CA ASP A 671 18.12 -6.93 -22.52
C ASP A 671 16.79 -7.28 -23.20
N LEU A 672 15.97 -6.27 -23.46
CA LEU A 672 14.82 -6.33 -24.36
C LEU A 672 15.22 -5.91 -25.78
N THR A 673 14.87 -6.75 -26.76
CA THR A 673 14.96 -6.41 -28.19
C THR A 673 13.63 -6.71 -28.88
N VAL A 674 13.09 -5.73 -29.59
CA VAL A 674 11.84 -5.85 -30.36
C VAL A 674 12.13 -5.58 -31.82
N THR A 675 11.90 -6.55 -32.70
CA THR A 675 12.10 -6.44 -34.15
C THR A 675 10.80 -6.68 -34.89
N GLY A 676 10.38 -5.74 -35.73
CA GLY A 676 9.15 -5.84 -36.52
C GLY A 676 8.92 -4.61 -37.38
N GLY A 677 8.14 -4.76 -38.45
CA GLY A 677 7.82 -3.64 -39.36
C GLY A 677 9.02 -3.07 -40.13
N GLY A 678 10.14 -3.82 -40.19
CA GLY A 678 11.41 -3.40 -40.80
C GLY A 678 12.40 -2.72 -39.85
N ASN A 679 12.07 -2.61 -38.56
CA ASN A 679 12.87 -1.91 -37.56
C ASN A 679 13.25 -2.83 -36.40
N THR A 680 14.33 -2.46 -35.70
CA THR A 680 14.74 -3.07 -34.42
C THR A 680 14.85 -1.99 -33.36
N TYR A 681 14.26 -2.25 -32.20
CA TYR A 681 14.21 -1.38 -31.03
C TYR A 681 14.86 -2.10 -29.85
N TYR A 682 15.71 -1.40 -29.11
CA TYR A 682 16.24 -1.88 -27.83
C TYR A 682 15.46 -1.22 -26.69
N GLY A 683 15.37 -1.91 -25.55
CA GLY A 683 14.74 -1.35 -24.37
C GLY A 683 15.39 -0.03 -23.94
N ASN A 684 14.55 0.91 -23.52
CA ASN A 684 14.94 2.21 -22.99
C ASN A 684 15.70 3.13 -23.96
N VAL A 685 15.63 2.87 -25.27
CA VAL A 685 16.17 3.81 -26.28
C VAL A 685 15.11 4.83 -26.69
N PHE A 686 15.22 6.03 -26.10
CA PHE A 686 14.38 7.20 -26.34
C PHE A 686 15.26 8.45 -26.55
N VAL A 687 14.74 9.48 -27.21
CA VAL A 687 15.42 10.79 -27.34
C VAL A 687 14.47 11.89 -26.88
N GLN A 688 14.78 12.57 -25.79
CA GLN A 688 13.95 13.67 -25.31
C GLN A 688 14.41 15.02 -25.89
N PRO A 689 13.48 15.94 -26.24
CA PRO A 689 12.02 15.75 -26.34
C PRO A 689 11.56 15.14 -27.69
N ALA A 690 12.49 14.92 -28.64
CA ALA A 690 12.19 14.64 -30.05
C ALA A 690 11.38 13.36 -30.32
N SER A 691 11.47 12.37 -29.42
CA SER A 691 10.77 11.10 -29.53
C SER A 691 9.33 11.13 -29.03
N ASN A 692 8.91 12.24 -28.40
CA ASN A 692 7.54 12.48 -27.93
C ASN A 692 6.93 11.33 -27.12
N GLY A 693 7.72 10.68 -26.26
CA GLY A 693 7.22 9.57 -25.44
C GLY A 693 7.45 8.17 -26.02
N PHE A 694 8.05 8.04 -27.21
CA PHE A 694 8.13 6.78 -27.94
C PHE A 694 9.56 6.32 -28.20
N SER A 695 9.75 5.01 -28.38
CA SER A 695 11.07 4.44 -28.67
C SER A 695 11.53 4.76 -30.08
N ILE A 696 12.84 4.90 -30.23
CA ILE A 696 13.50 5.07 -31.53
C ILE A 696 14.40 3.86 -31.86
N THR A 697 14.77 3.72 -33.12
CA THR A 697 15.74 2.72 -33.57
C THR A 697 17.18 3.19 -33.37
N GLY A 698 18.13 2.26 -33.30
CA GLY A 698 19.54 2.58 -33.03
C GLY A 698 19.82 2.70 -31.54
N GLY A 699 20.90 3.39 -31.16
CA GLY A 699 21.30 3.54 -29.76
C GLY A 699 21.99 2.30 -29.16
N ALA A 700 22.17 2.33 -27.83
CA ALA A 700 22.75 1.25 -27.06
C ALA A 700 21.70 0.65 -26.12
N LYS A 701 21.86 -0.62 -25.79
CA LYS A 701 21.03 -1.33 -24.81
C LYS A 701 21.23 -0.71 -23.42
N ASP A 702 20.18 -0.68 -22.61
CA ASP A 702 20.28 -0.28 -21.20
C ASP A 702 21.24 -1.23 -20.47
N THR A 703 21.84 -0.82 -19.36
CA THR A 703 22.76 -1.64 -18.52
C THR A 703 22.54 -1.39 -17.03
N VAL A 704 21.55 -0.56 -16.68
CA VAL A 704 21.38 0.01 -15.35
C VAL A 704 20.02 -0.37 -14.77
N ASN A 705 18.98 -0.45 -15.59
CA ASN A 705 17.61 -0.57 -15.11
C ASN A 705 17.10 -2.01 -15.17
N CYS A 706 16.45 -2.46 -14.11
CA CYS A 706 15.72 -3.73 -14.10
C CYS A 706 14.37 -3.67 -14.84
N GLU A 707 14.07 -2.51 -15.45
CA GLU A 707 12.90 -2.29 -16.28
C GLU A 707 13.31 -1.75 -17.65
N GLU A 708 12.92 -2.45 -18.71
CA GLU A 708 13.17 -2.05 -20.09
C GLU A 708 11.87 -1.92 -20.88
N VAL A 709 11.67 -0.77 -21.51
CA VAL A 709 10.44 -0.44 -22.25
C VAL A 709 10.75 -0.17 -23.71
N VAL A 710 9.93 -0.76 -24.59
CA VAL A 710 9.80 -0.35 -25.99
C VAL A 710 8.37 0.12 -26.21
N TRP A 711 8.17 1.37 -26.60
CA TRP A 711 6.83 1.92 -26.85
C TRP A 711 6.72 2.52 -28.24
N LEU A 712 5.85 1.93 -29.05
CA LEU A 712 5.66 2.28 -30.45
C LEU A 712 4.37 3.12 -30.62
N PRO A 713 4.43 4.23 -31.38
CA PRO A 713 3.25 5.01 -31.69
C PRO A 713 2.35 4.26 -32.68
N ALA A 714 1.07 4.64 -32.75
CA ALA A 714 0.10 4.04 -33.68
C ALA A 714 0.58 4.06 -35.15
N SER A 715 1.36 5.08 -35.55
CA SER A 715 1.94 5.19 -36.90
C SER A 715 3.01 4.12 -37.20
N ALA A 716 3.63 3.53 -36.18
CA ALA A 716 4.64 2.48 -36.31
C ALA A 716 4.03 1.06 -36.19
N THR A 717 2.84 0.93 -35.63
CA THR A 717 2.13 -0.33 -35.41
C THR A 717 1.21 -0.64 -36.58
N LYS A 718 1.80 -1.14 -37.67
CA LYS A 718 1.01 -1.52 -38.86
C LYS A 718 0.14 -2.75 -38.56
N ALA A 719 -1.00 -2.85 -39.23
CA ALA A 719 -1.88 -4.00 -39.12
C ALA A 719 -1.21 -5.30 -39.61
N ASN A 720 -1.50 -6.42 -38.96
CA ASN A 720 -1.00 -7.77 -39.29
C ASN A 720 0.54 -7.88 -39.36
N VAL A 721 1.27 -7.12 -38.54
CA VAL A 721 2.72 -7.21 -38.42
C VAL A 721 3.08 -8.09 -37.24
N THR A 722 3.91 -9.10 -37.49
CA THR A 722 4.53 -9.90 -36.45
C THR A 722 5.79 -9.20 -35.95
N TYR A 723 5.83 -8.92 -34.66
CA TYR A 723 7.00 -8.48 -33.93
C TYR A 723 7.64 -9.69 -33.25
N THR A 724 8.93 -9.84 -33.44
CA THR A 724 9.79 -10.77 -32.70
C THR A 724 10.34 -10.04 -31.48
N VAL A 725 10.13 -10.60 -30.30
CA VAL A 725 10.53 -10.01 -29.02
C VAL A 725 11.49 -10.95 -28.33
N THR A 726 12.73 -10.53 -28.14
CA THR A 726 13.77 -11.35 -27.51
C THR A 726 14.17 -10.72 -26.18
N VAL A 727 14.14 -11.54 -25.14
CA VAL A 727 14.77 -11.24 -23.84
C VAL A 727 16.10 -11.98 -23.80
N ASN A 728 17.20 -11.27 -23.62
CA ASN A 728 18.54 -11.85 -23.58
C ASN A 728 19.13 -11.71 -22.17
N ALA A 729 19.66 -12.79 -21.63
CA ALA A 729 20.47 -12.79 -20.42
C ALA A 729 21.89 -12.32 -20.74
N ARG A 730 22.13 -11.01 -20.75
CA ARG A 730 23.47 -10.46 -21.02
C ARG A 730 24.45 -10.90 -19.94
N ALA A 731 24.06 -10.80 -18.67
CA ALA A 731 24.85 -11.28 -17.54
C ALA A 731 23.96 -11.90 -16.46
N ILE A 732 24.27 -13.12 -16.02
CA ILE A 732 23.65 -13.79 -14.88
C ILE A 732 24.74 -14.09 -13.87
N ASN A 733 24.98 -13.14 -12.97
CA ASN A 733 26.00 -13.26 -11.92
C ASN A 733 25.44 -13.94 -10.66
N ASN A 734 24.12 -13.93 -10.46
CA ASN A 734 23.44 -14.69 -9.41
C ASN A 734 22.10 -15.25 -9.92
N GLY A 735 22.09 -16.53 -10.26
CA GLY A 735 20.97 -17.15 -10.97
C GLY A 735 20.22 -18.25 -10.18
N PRO A 736 19.11 -18.75 -10.74
CA PRO A 736 18.51 -18.26 -11.99
C PRO A 736 17.79 -16.92 -11.80
N GLN A 737 17.78 -16.06 -12.83
CA GLN A 737 17.13 -14.75 -12.85
C GLN A 737 15.75 -14.85 -13.53
N PRO A 738 14.64 -14.80 -12.75
CA PRO A 738 13.29 -14.69 -13.30
C PRO A 738 13.09 -13.38 -14.04
N TYR A 739 12.10 -13.33 -14.92
CA TYR A 739 11.72 -12.07 -15.56
C TYR A 739 10.26 -12.09 -15.96
N VAL A 740 9.75 -10.90 -16.25
CA VAL A 740 8.42 -10.70 -16.80
C VAL A 740 8.54 -9.94 -18.11
N LEU A 741 7.86 -10.43 -19.14
CA LEU A 741 7.64 -9.69 -20.37
C LEU A 741 6.15 -9.45 -20.54
N THR A 742 5.75 -8.20 -20.78
CA THR A 742 4.36 -7.86 -21.09
C THR A 742 4.28 -7.01 -22.35
N VAL A 743 3.14 -7.07 -23.03
CA VAL A 743 2.82 -6.17 -24.15
C VAL A 743 1.34 -5.82 -24.13
N ALA A 744 0.99 -4.58 -24.50
CA ALA A 744 -0.39 -4.13 -24.70
C ALA A 744 -0.51 -3.30 -25.98
N GLY A 745 -1.62 -3.49 -26.69
CA GLY A 745 -1.97 -2.79 -27.93
C GLY A 745 -3.05 -3.52 -28.72
N ASP A 746 -3.14 -3.25 -30.02
CA ASP A 746 -4.00 -3.99 -30.95
C ASP A 746 -3.35 -5.34 -31.28
N ILE A 747 -3.52 -6.36 -30.42
CA ILE A 747 -2.93 -7.69 -30.59
C ILE A 747 -3.95 -8.66 -31.21
N ALA A 748 -3.55 -9.39 -32.23
CA ALA A 748 -4.42 -10.30 -32.98
C ALA A 748 -4.87 -11.51 -32.15
N ALA A 749 -3.93 -12.21 -31.52
CA ALA A 749 -4.19 -13.45 -30.78
C ALA A 749 -4.86 -13.19 -29.41
N SER A 750 -5.74 -14.10 -28.99
CA SER A 750 -6.35 -14.13 -27.66
C SER A 750 -5.65 -15.08 -26.68
N THR A 751 -4.50 -15.65 -27.05
CA THR A 751 -3.82 -16.74 -26.31
C THR A 751 -2.46 -16.34 -25.72
N GLY A 752 -2.08 -15.06 -25.74
CA GLY A 752 -0.80 -14.59 -25.18
C GLY A 752 0.34 -14.55 -26.20
N PHE A 753 1.60 -14.50 -25.73
CA PHE A 753 2.78 -14.59 -26.59
C PHE A 753 2.88 -15.98 -27.19
N THR A 754 3.26 -16.08 -28.46
CA THR A 754 3.66 -17.38 -29.04
C THR A 754 5.17 -17.52 -28.87
N ILE A 755 5.62 -18.56 -28.19
CA ILE A 755 7.05 -18.89 -28.12
C ILE A 755 7.49 -19.31 -29.52
N SER A 756 8.49 -18.61 -30.06
CA SER A 756 9.20 -19.10 -31.24
C SER A 756 10.25 -20.07 -30.74
N PRO A 757 10.23 -21.36 -31.13
CA PRO A 757 11.27 -22.29 -30.74
C PRO A 757 12.56 -21.83 -31.41
N ASN A 758 13.34 -21.05 -30.67
CA ASN A 758 14.63 -20.52 -31.09
C ASN A 758 15.78 -21.36 -30.51
N ALA A 759 15.54 -22.08 -29.41
CA ALA A 759 16.44 -23.03 -28.73
C ALA A 759 15.63 -24.00 -27.84
N VAL A 760 16.29 -25.02 -27.28
CA VAL A 760 15.69 -25.93 -26.29
C VAL A 760 15.60 -25.25 -24.91
N GLU A 761 14.39 -25.07 -24.40
CA GLU A 761 14.12 -24.41 -23.12
C GLU A 761 13.88 -25.42 -22.01
N MET A 762 14.84 -25.52 -21.07
CA MET A 762 14.75 -26.41 -19.92
C MET A 762 14.23 -25.67 -18.68
N THR A 763 13.07 -26.08 -18.16
CA THR A 763 12.43 -25.46 -16.97
C THR A 763 12.80 -26.13 -15.66
N SER A 764 13.29 -27.37 -15.70
CA SER A 764 13.84 -28.03 -14.52
C SER A 764 14.94 -29.00 -14.89
N PHE A 765 15.95 -29.10 -14.03
CA PHE A 765 16.97 -30.12 -14.06
C PHE A 765 17.33 -30.48 -12.62
N SER A 766 17.25 -31.76 -12.28
CA SER A 766 17.58 -32.27 -10.95
C SER A 766 18.20 -33.65 -11.06
N ALA A 767 19.08 -33.97 -10.12
CA ALA A 767 19.59 -35.31 -9.91
C ALA A 767 19.47 -35.62 -8.42
N MET A 768 18.96 -36.79 -8.05
CA MET A 768 18.75 -37.16 -6.65
C MET A 768 18.99 -38.65 -6.42
N ALA A 769 19.58 -38.99 -5.27
CA ALA A 769 19.75 -40.38 -4.86
C ALA A 769 18.39 -40.98 -4.45
N VAL A 770 17.95 -42.03 -5.14
CA VAL A 770 16.70 -42.76 -4.89
C VAL A 770 16.98 -44.26 -4.90
N ASN A 771 16.64 -44.96 -3.81
CA ASN A 771 16.70 -46.43 -3.73
C ASN A 771 18.01 -47.04 -4.27
N ASN A 772 19.16 -46.50 -3.86
CA ASN A 772 20.51 -46.92 -4.29
C ASN A 772 20.86 -46.67 -5.78
N THR A 773 20.13 -45.77 -6.43
CA THR A 773 20.42 -45.27 -7.78
C THR A 773 20.40 -43.74 -7.75
N VAL A 774 20.84 -43.08 -8.81
CA VAL A 774 20.59 -41.64 -8.98
C VAL A 774 19.58 -41.44 -10.09
N GLU A 775 18.49 -40.75 -9.78
CA GLU A 775 17.48 -40.40 -10.75
C GLU A 775 17.70 -38.97 -11.22
N VAL A 776 17.88 -38.81 -12.53
CA VAL A 776 18.11 -37.54 -13.22
C VAL A 776 16.81 -37.17 -13.93
N ARG A 777 16.22 -36.04 -13.56
CA ARG A 777 14.95 -35.55 -14.13
C ARG A 777 15.16 -34.18 -14.74
N TRP A 778 14.60 -33.98 -15.93
CA TRP A 778 14.50 -32.66 -16.53
C TRP A 778 13.17 -32.46 -17.23
N ARG A 779 12.81 -31.19 -17.42
CA ARG A 779 11.63 -30.78 -18.16
C ARG A 779 12.01 -29.70 -19.15
N THR A 780 11.51 -29.82 -20.37
CA THR A 780 11.53 -28.76 -21.37
C THR A 780 10.14 -28.15 -21.54
N GLU A 781 10.10 -26.87 -21.88
CA GLU A 781 8.88 -26.14 -22.23
C GLU A 781 8.75 -25.96 -23.76
N SER A 782 9.89 -25.95 -24.47
CA SER A 782 9.98 -26.00 -25.92
C SER A 782 11.32 -26.63 -26.33
N GLU A 783 11.36 -27.17 -27.54
CA GLU A 783 12.55 -27.73 -28.14
C GLU A 783 12.69 -27.22 -29.57
N LYS A 784 13.94 -26.96 -29.98
CA LYS A 784 14.26 -26.66 -31.37
C LYS A 784 15.31 -27.65 -31.83
N ASP A 785 14.98 -28.42 -32.84
CA ASP A 785 15.85 -29.39 -33.48
C ASP A 785 16.53 -30.36 -32.49
N CYS A 786 15.91 -30.60 -31.33
CA CYS A 786 16.47 -31.45 -30.28
C CYS A 786 16.42 -32.91 -30.74
N ASP A 787 17.56 -33.42 -31.20
CA ASP A 787 17.68 -34.80 -31.65
C ASP A 787 17.69 -35.73 -30.43
N HIS A 788 18.59 -35.48 -29.47
CA HIS A 788 18.70 -36.26 -28.24
C HIS A 788 19.45 -35.54 -27.12
N TRP A 789 19.37 -36.10 -25.92
CA TRP A 789 20.06 -35.68 -24.71
C TRP A 789 21.16 -36.67 -24.37
N LEU A 790 22.35 -36.19 -24.00
CA LEU A 790 23.40 -36.95 -23.34
C LEU A 790 23.32 -36.73 -21.83
N ILE A 791 23.33 -37.80 -21.06
CA ILE A 791 23.43 -37.74 -19.60
C ILE A 791 24.87 -38.08 -19.24
N GLU A 792 25.54 -37.19 -18.50
CA GLU A 792 26.95 -37.34 -18.17
C GLU A 792 27.22 -37.15 -16.68
N ARG A 793 28.22 -37.85 -16.13
CA ARG A 793 28.58 -37.82 -14.71
C ARG A 793 30.08 -37.62 -14.49
N SER A 794 30.44 -36.89 -13.45
CA SER A 794 31.81 -36.68 -12.97
C SER A 794 31.88 -36.85 -11.45
N THR A 795 33.07 -37.16 -10.90
CA THR A 795 33.37 -37.09 -9.47
C THR A 795 33.97 -35.74 -9.05
N GLU A 796 34.21 -34.85 -10.01
CA GLU A 796 34.74 -33.50 -9.84
C GLU A 796 33.84 -32.50 -10.57
N GLU A 797 33.55 -31.35 -9.96
CA GLU A 797 32.60 -30.35 -10.48
C GLU A 797 32.95 -29.85 -11.89
N SER A 798 34.24 -29.61 -12.13
CA SER A 798 34.79 -29.15 -13.41
C SER A 798 35.66 -30.20 -14.11
N GLY A 799 35.52 -31.47 -13.71
CA GLY A 799 36.32 -32.58 -14.23
C GLY A 799 35.82 -33.16 -15.55
N ASN A 800 36.39 -34.31 -15.92
CA ASN A 800 35.98 -35.05 -17.11
C ASN A 800 34.65 -35.79 -16.87
N PHE A 801 33.58 -35.31 -17.49
CA PHE A 801 32.28 -35.96 -17.45
C PHE A 801 32.24 -37.18 -18.38
N ALA A 802 31.95 -38.34 -17.82
CA ALA A 802 31.74 -39.57 -18.56
C ALA A 802 30.27 -39.70 -18.99
N LYS A 803 30.02 -40.05 -20.24
CA LYS A 803 28.68 -40.32 -20.77
C LYS A 803 28.10 -41.59 -20.13
N LEU A 804 26.89 -41.46 -19.56
CA LEU A 804 26.11 -42.54 -18.96
C LEU A 804 25.08 -43.11 -19.94
N GLY A 805 24.40 -42.26 -20.69
CA GLY A 805 23.34 -42.69 -21.59
C GLY A 805 22.79 -41.56 -22.44
N GLU A 806 21.79 -41.89 -23.25
CA GLU A 806 21.10 -40.94 -24.11
C GLU A 806 19.59 -41.09 -23.99
N VAL A 807 18.86 -39.99 -24.19
CA VAL A 807 17.39 -39.97 -24.25
C VAL A 807 16.96 -39.15 -25.45
N THR A 808 16.13 -39.72 -26.34
CA THR A 808 15.65 -39.05 -27.56
C THR A 808 14.87 -37.78 -27.24
N GLY A 809 15.14 -36.70 -27.97
CA GLY A 809 14.40 -35.44 -27.89
C GLY A 809 13.13 -35.48 -28.75
N HIS A 810 12.41 -34.37 -28.81
CA HIS A 810 11.17 -34.23 -29.57
C HIS A 810 11.31 -33.28 -30.78
N LEU A 811 12.54 -33.12 -31.29
CA LEU A 811 12.87 -32.27 -32.43
C LEU A 811 12.48 -30.80 -32.17
N THR A 812 11.71 -30.21 -33.08
CA THR A 812 11.15 -28.87 -32.90
C THR A 812 9.71 -28.98 -32.41
N THR A 813 9.47 -28.57 -31.17
CA THR A 813 8.15 -28.61 -30.50
C THR A 813 7.99 -27.44 -29.53
N ASN A 814 6.75 -26.97 -29.38
CA ASN A 814 6.35 -25.99 -28.37
C ASN A 814 5.53 -26.62 -27.24
N GLU A 815 5.43 -27.95 -27.23
CA GLU A 815 4.77 -28.71 -26.17
C GLU A 815 5.78 -29.03 -25.07
N PRO A 816 5.41 -28.91 -23.79
CA PRO A 816 6.33 -29.26 -22.71
C PRO A 816 6.55 -30.77 -22.61
N HIS A 817 7.81 -31.18 -22.44
CA HIS A 817 8.20 -32.57 -22.29
C HIS A 817 8.92 -32.83 -20.96
N GLN A 818 8.63 -33.98 -20.34
CA GLN A 818 9.33 -34.44 -19.14
C GLN A 818 10.16 -35.66 -19.46
N TYR A 819 11.37 -35.67 -18.91
CA TYR A 819 12.36 -36.71 -19.11
C TYR A 819 12.86 -37.23 -17.77
N VAL A 820 13.16 -38.53 -17.75
CA VAL A 820 13.75 -39.22 -16.61
C VAL A 820 14.81 -40.17 -17.12
N TYR A 821 15.98 -40.15 -16.47
CA TYR A 821 17.03 -41.12 -16.65
C TYR A 821 17.46 -41.66 -15.28
N THR A 822 17.68 -42.97 -15.18
CA THR A 822 18.13 -43.61 -13.94
C THR A 822 19.57 -44.09 -14.11
N ASP A 823 20.50 -43.48 -13.38
CA ASP A 823 21.85 -43.99 -13.21
C ASP A 823 21.83 -45.16 -12.23
N ALA A 824 21.77 -46.37 -12.79
CA ALA A 824 21.82 -47.64 -12.08
C ALA A 824 23.25 -48.19 -11.93
N SER A 825 24.29 -47.35 -12.11
CA SER A 825 25.67 -47.75 -11.84
C SER A 825 25.85 -48.18 -10.38
N ASP A 826 26.77 -49.11 -10.11
CA ASP A 826 27.14 -49.45 -8.73
C ASP A 826 28.06 -48.35 -8.17
N LEU A 827 27.44 -47.28 -7.66
CA LEU A 827 28.13 -46.11 -7.12
C LEU A 827 28.65 -46.38 -5.71
N GLU A 828 29.88 -45.94 -5.45
CA GLU A 828 30.44 -45.89 -4.10
C GLU A 828 29.86 -44.70 -3.31
N THR A 829 30.06 -44.69 -1.99
CA THR A 829 29.68 -43.52 -1.19
C THR A 829 30.57 -42.34 -1.58
N GLY A 830 29.97 -41.22 -1.98
CA GLY A 830 30.72 -40.08 -2.46
C GLY A 830 29.86 -39.00 -3.09
N ILE A 831 30.53 -37.97 -3.60
CA ILE A 831 29.90 -36.85 -4.31
C ILE A 831 29.98 -37.12 -5.81
N TYR A 832 28.86 -36.96 -6.49
CA TYR A 832 28.76 -37.09 -7.95
C TYR A 832 28.13 -35.84 -8.54
N TYR A 833 28.62 -35.43 -9.70
CA TYR A 833 28.14 -34.29 -10.47
C TYR A 833 27.49 -34.79 -11.75
N TYR A 834 26.23 -34.43 -11.99
CA TYR A 834 25.48 -34.82 -13.19
C TYR A 834 25.24 -33.62 -14.09
N ARG A 835 25.46 -33.76 -15.40
CA ARG A 835 25.08 -32.72 -16.38
C ARG A 835 24.34 -33.34 -17.56
N LEU A 836 23.60 -32.50 -18.28
CA LEU A 836 22.96 -32.85 -19.54
C LEU A 836 23.70 -32.15 -20.68
N ALA A 837 23.77 -32.80 -21.84
CA ALA A 837 24.09 -32.16 -23.10
C ALA A 837 22.95 -32.38 -24.09
N GLU A 838 22.22 -31.33 -24.43
CA GLU A 838 21.31 -31.34 -25.57
C GLU A 838 22.13 -31.42 -26.85
N VAL A 839 21.72 -32.27 -27.80
CA VAL A 839 22.34 -32.41 -29.12
C VAL A 839 21.30 -32.08 -30.17
N ASP A 840 21.59 -31.07 -30.99
CA ASP A 840 20.70 -30.68 -32.08
C ASP A 840 20.88 -31.56 -33.34
N LEU A 841 19.99 -31.41 -34.33
CA LEU A 841 20.08 -32.10 -35.63
C LEU A 841 21.38 -31.81 -36.41
N SER A 842 22.11 -30.74 -36.07
CA SER A 842 23.41 -30.43 -36.67
C SER A 842 24.60 -31.05 -35.91
N GLY A 843 24.34 -31.65 -34.75
CA GLY A 843 25.33 -32.25 -33.86
C GLY A 843 25.99 -31.26 -32.89
N VAL A 844 25.51 -30.01 -32.82
CA VAL A 844 25.98 -29.02 -31.84
C VAL A 844 25.43 -29.40 -30.46
N LYS A 845 26.24 -29.17 -29.41
CA LYS A 845 25.90 -29.54 -28.04
C LYS A 845 25.69 -28.32 -27.13
N THR A 846 24.59 -28.31 -26.39
CA THR A 846 24.29 -27.32 -25.33
C THR A 846 24.28 -28.00 -23.96
N TYR A 847 25.07 -27.52 -23.00
CA TYR A 847 25.22 -28.18 -21.69
C TYR A 847 24.40 -27.51 -20.58
N TYR A 848 23.83 -28.32 -19.68
CA TYR A 848 23.05 -27.88 -18.52
C TYR A 848 23.56 -28.57 -17.24
N GLY A 849 23.79 -27.81 -16.17
CA GLY A 849 24.38 -28.29 -14.92
C GLY A 849 25.85 -27.86 -14.71
N PRO A 850 26.61 -28.56 -13.84
CA PRO A 850 26.27 -29.82 -13.19
C PRO A 850 25.37 -29.70 -11.93
N MET A 851 24.71 -30.80 -11.57
CA MET A 851 23.96 -31.00 -10.32
C MET A 851 24.75 -31.90 -9.38
N LEU A 852 24.97 -31.43 -8.14
CA LEU A 852 25.65 -32.19 -7.10
C LEU A 852 24.70 -33.19 -6.44
N VAL A 853 25.16 -34.43 -6.32
CA VAL A 853 24.48 -35.51 -5.59
C VAL A 853 25.44 -36.11 -4.58
N GLU A 854 25.12 -35.97 -3.29
CA GLU A 854 25.77 -36.76 -2.23
C GLU A 854 25.14 -38.15 -2.19
N PHE A 855 25.87 -39.16 -2.66
CA PHE A 855 25.41 -40.54 -2.67
C PHE A 855 25.91 -41.27 -1.42
N GLY A 856 25.01 -41.53 -0.46
CA GLY A 856 25.34 -42.09 0.86
C GLY A 856 25.61 -43.60 0.93
N GLY A 857 25.63 -44.31 -0.21
CA GLY A 857 25.79 -45.76 -0.26
C GLY A 857 24.64 -46.55 0.37
N LYS A 858 24.67 -47.89 0.19
CA LYS A 858 23.53 -48.81 0.41
C LYS A 858 23.02 -48.96 1.86
N ASN A 859 23.57 -48.29 2.89
CA ASN A 859 23.27 -48.63 4.30
C ASN A 859 23.43 -47.52 5.38
N LEU A 860 23.48 -46.23 5.03
CA LEU A 860 23.55 -45.16 6.05
C LEU A 860 22.16 -44.65 6.46
N PRO A 861 21.90 -44.44 7.76
CA PRO A 861 20.62 -43.93 8.22
C PRO A 861 20.40 -42.46 7.83
N LEU A 862 19.24 -42.15 7.26
CA LEU A 862 18.86 -40.77 6.87
C LEU A 862 18.49 -39.86 8.07
N SER A 863 18.38 -40.42 9.28
CA SER A 863 17.99 -39.70 10.50
C SER A 863 18.62 -40.33 11.75
N TYR A 864 18.78 -39.53 12.81
CA TYR A 864 19.16 -40.02 14.13
C TYR A 864 17.99 -40.77 14.78
N GLN A 865 18.25 -41.93 15.41
CA GLN A 865 17.20 -42.74 16.05
C GLN A 865 17.72 -43.39 17.35
N LEU A 866 16.88 -43.42 18.39
CA LEU A 866 17.09 -44.22 19.60
C LEU A 866 15.95 -45.24 19.76
N GLY A 867 16.26 -46.52 19.53
CA GLY A 867 15.31 -47.62 19.59
C GLY A 867 14.98 -48.07 21.01
N LYS A 868 13.88 -48.82 21.15
CA LYS A 868 13.47 -49.45 22.41
C LYS A 868 14.42 -50.58 22.80
N ALA A 869 14.76 -50.66 24.08
CA ALA A 869 15.58 -51.74 24.64
C ALA A 869 14.86 -53.09 24.50
N TYR A 870 15.59 -54.15 24.13
CA TYR A 870 15.05 -55.51 24.00
C TYR A 870 15.99 -56.56 24.61
N PRO A 871 15.49 -57.53 25.38
CA PRO A 871 14.09 -57.67 25.85
C PRO A 871 13.70 -56.58 26.86
N ASN A 872 12.40 -56.25 26.96
CA ASN A 872 11.87 -55.33 27.96
C ASN A 872 10.43 -55.76 28.34
N PRO A 873 10.15 -56.17 29.60
CA PRO A 873 11.04 -56.18 30.77
C PRO A 873 12.25 -57.13 30.63
N ALA A 874 13.34 -56.84 31.34
CA ALA A 874 14.59 -57.56 31.24
C ALA A 874 14.99 -58.23 32.57
N ALA A 875 15.37 -59.50 32.50
CA ALA A 875 15.81 -60.28 33.65
C ALA A 875 17.31 -60.13 33.97
N SER A 876 18.15 -59.86 32.97
CA SER A 876 19.61 -59.79 33.17
C SER A 876 20.26 -58.70 32.33
N SER A 877 20.07 -58.71 31.01
CA SER A 877 20.64 -57.74 30.07
C SER A 877 19.63 -57.30 29.02
N VAL A 878 19.83 -56.09 28.49
CA VAL A 878 19.08 -55.53 27.36
C VAL A 878 20.00 -55.05 26.27
N THR A 879 19.48 -55.01 25.05
CA THR A 879 20.15 -54.44 23.90
C THR A 879 19.42 -53.18 23.45
N ILE A 880 20.15 -52.07 23.36
CA ILE A 880 19.66 -50.77 22.90
C ILE A 880 20.19 -50.55 21.48
N ARG A 881 19.29 -50.41 20.49
CA ARG A 881 19.66 -50.08 19.11
C ARG A 881 19.57 -48.58 18.87
N TYR A 882 20.49 -48.01 18.13
CA TYR A 882 20.47 -46.59 17.76
C TYR A 882 21.07 -46.36 16.36
N ALA A 883 20.77 -45.22 15.76
CA ALA A 883 21.25 -44.84 14.43
C ALA A 883 21.77 -43.38 14.46
N LEU A 884 22.87 -43.13 13.74
CA LEU A 884 23.53 -41.84 13.64
C LEU A 884 23.53 -41.37 12.19
N LYS A 885 22.84 -40.26 11.91
CA LYS A 885 22.83 -39.64 10.57
C LYS A 885 24.22 -39.14 10.17
N ASN A 886 24.91 -38.47 11.09
CA ASN A 886 26.26 -37.94 10.88
C ASN A 886 27.22 -38.48 11.96
N THR A 887 28.51 -38.51 11.64
CA THR A 887 29.58 -38.76 12.60
C THR A 887 29.62 -37.66 13.67
N GLY A 888 29.67 -38.02 14.95
CA GLY A 888 29.68 -37.05 16.04
C GLY A 888 29.94 -37.64 17.41
N ARG A 889 30.24 -36.78 18.40
CA ARG A 889 30.38 -37.21 19.80
C ARG A 889 29.00 -37.62 20.33
N THR A 890 28.86 -38.92 20.60
CA THR A 890 27.63 -39.55 21.05
C THR A 890 27.78 -40.05 22.47
N SER A 891 26.79 -39.76 23.33
CA SER A 891 26.70 -40.27 24.70
C SER A 891 25.38 -41.02 24.88
N ILE A 892 25.43 -42.22 25.46
CA ILE A 892 24.26 -42.99 25.90
C ILE A 892 24.41 -43.32 27.38
N LYS A 893 23.47 -42.83 28.19
CA LYS A 893 23.49 -42.93 29.67
C LYS A 893 22.18 -43.47 30.21
N VAL A 894 22.26 -44.22 31.31
CA VAL A 894 21.12 -44.78 32.03
C VAL A 894 20.91 -44.03 33.34
N TYR A 895 19.65 -43.73 33.65
CA TYR A 895 19.19 -42.99 34.82
C TYR A 895 18.10 -43.77 35.58
N ASN A 896 18.02 -43.57 36.89
CA ASN A 896 16.87 -44.02 37.69
C ASN A 896 15.70 -43.03 37.56
N VAL A 897 14.54 -43.36 38.15
CA VAL A 897 13.34 -42.50 38.10
C VAL A 897 13.51 -41.15 38.82
N LEU A 898 14.54 -40.99 39.64
CA LEU A 898 14.89 -39.73 40.30
C LEU A 898 15.84 -38.87 39.45
N GLY A 899 16.17 -39.31 38.22
CA GLY A 899 17.10 -38.61 37.32
C GLY A 899 18.58 -38.78 37.68
N GLN A 900 18.92 -39.67 38.61
CA GLN A 900 20.31 -39.92 38.98
C GLN A 900 20.95 -40.87 37.97
N GLU A 901 22.16 -40.54 37.51
CA GLU A 901 22.92 -41.38 36.57
C GLU A 901 23.30 -42.71 37.23
N VAL A 902 22.85 -43.81 36.63
CA VAL A 902 23.12 -45.19 37.06
C VAL A 902 24.37 -45.72 36.35
N ARG A 903 24.50 -45.49 35.05
CA ARG A 903 25.64 -45.93 34.25
C ARG A 903 25.74 -45.18 32.92
N THR A 904 26.95 -44.77 32.53
CA THR A 904 27.26 -44.38 31.15
C THR A 904 27.59 -45.64 30.34
N LEU A 905 26.88 -45.88 29.24
CA LEU A 905 27.08 -47.03 28.35
C LEU A 905 28.00 -46.71 27.18
N LEU A 906 27.99 -45.45 26.73
CA LEU A 906 28.80 -44.92 25.64
C LEU A 906 29.02 -43.43 25.89
N ASP A 907 30.25 -42.94 25.70
CA ASP A 907 30.58 -41.52 25.55
C ASP A 907 31.85 -41.43 24.68
N GLY A 908 31.69 -40.99 23.44
CA GLY A 908 32.81 -40.87 22.50
C GLY A 908 32.38 -40.50 21.09
N ILE A 909 33.35 -40.29 20.18
CA ILE A 909 33.06 -40.04 18.76
C ILE A 909 32.61 -41.34 18.10
N GLN A 910 31.45 -41.32 17.46
CA GLN A 910 30.90 -42.44 16.70
C GLN A 910 30.67 -42.03 15.24
N PRO A 911 31.05 -42.86 14.26
CA PRO A 911 30.71 -42.64 12.85
C PRO A 911 29.19 -42.62 12.59
N ALA A 912 28.78 -42.11 11.42
CA ALA A 912 27.41 -42.32 10.93
C ALA A 912 27.15 -43.82 10.70
N GLY A 913 25.97 -44.32 11.08
CA GLY A 913 25.65 -45.74 10.93
C GLY A 913 24.59 -46.26 11.91
N HIS A 914 24.29 -47.56 11.80
CA HIS A 914 23.40 -48.29 12.71
C HIS A 914 24.21 -49.06 13.76
N TYR A 915 23.79 -48.97 15.02
CA TYR A 915 24.52 -49.51 16.18
C TYR A 915 23.61 -50.25 17.15
N SER A 916 24.24 -51.08 17.98
CA SER A 916 23.58 -51.89 19.01
C SER A 916 24.47 -52.00 20.24
N LEU A 917 23.96 -51.60 21.41
CA LEU A 917 24.70 -51.46 22.66
C LEU A 917 24.04 -52.26 23.79
N PRO A 918 24.74 -53.21 24.43
CA PRO A 918 24.18 -53.96 25.56
C PRO A 918 24.29 -53.19 26.87
N TRP A 919 23.27 -53.33 27.74
CA TRP A 919 23.33 -52.99 29.16
C TRP A 919 23.00 -54.22 30.01
N ASP A 920 23.92 -54.59 30.90
CA ASP A 920 23.83 -55.77 31.79
C ASP A 920 23.02 -55.54 33.08
N GLY A 921 22.28 -54.43 33.16
CA GLY A 921 21.50 -54.06 34.33
C GLY A 921 22.33 -53.88 35.60
N LYS A 922 23.59 -53.42 35.48
CA LYS A 922 24.46 -53.00 36.58
C LYS A 922 24.72 -51.50 36.55
N ASP A 923 24.98 -50.92 37.71
CA ASP A 923 25.44 -49.54 37.88
C ASP A 923 26.94 -49.38 37.56
N SER A 924 27.44 -48.15 37.68
CA SER A 924 28.86 -47.81 37.47
C SER A 924 29.83 -48.46 38.46
N ARG A 925 29.34 -49.00 39.60
CA ARG A 925 30.15 -49.74 40.59
C ARG A 925 30.09 -51.25 40.36
N GLY A 926 29.45 -51.70 39.28
CA GLY A 926 29.27 -53.11 38.95
C GLY A 926 28.21 -53.81 39.82
N GLN A 927 27.45 -53.07 40.62
CA GLN A 927 26.37 -53.62 41.45
C GLN A 927 25.10 -53.77 40.61
N LYS A 928 24.31 -54.78 40.92
CA LYS A 928 23.05 -55.05 40.22
C LYS A 928 22.06 -53.90 40.49
N ALA A 929 21.54 -53.30 39.41
CA ALA A 929 20.45 -52.35 39.50
C ALA A 929 19.20 -53.04 40.09
N ALA A 930 18.47 -52.35 40.98
CA ALA A 930 17.27 -52.85 41.63
C ALA A 930 16.13 -53.09 40.61
N ASN A 931 15.15 -53.93 40.96
CA ASN A 931 13.95 -54.10 40.16
C ASN A 931 13.20 -52.76 40.04
N GLY A 932 12.84 -52.35 38.83
CA GLY A 932 12.23 -51.04 38.59
C GLY A 932 12.39 -50.53 37.17
N VAL A 933 11.88 -49.32 36.94
CA VAL A 933 11.98 -48.61 35.66
C VAL A 933 13.23 -47.75 35.65
N TYR A 934 13.95 -47.79 34.54
CA TYR A 934 15.11 -46.96 34.23
C TYR A 934 14.88 -46.22 32.93
N LEU A 935 15.48 -45.04 32.81
CA LEU A 935 15.49 -44.25 31.59
C LEU A 935 16.88 -44.34 30.96
N TYR A 936 16.97 -44.37 29.64
CA TYR A 936 18.24 -44.19 28.95
C TYR A 936 18.11 -43.09 27.91
N GLN A 937 19.10 -42.22 27.88
CA GLN A 937 19.15 -41.03 27.03
C GLN A 937 20.35 -41.12 26.09
N MET A 938 20.11 -40.78 24.84
CA MET A 938 21.14 -40.59 23.82
C MET A 938 21.25 -39.12 23.46
N THR A 939 22.48 -38.60 23.38
CA THR A 939 22.79 -37.26 22.89
C THR A 939 23.88 -37.33 21.82
N SER A 940 23.69 -36.68 20.67
CA SER A 940 24.69 -36.55 19.60
C SER A 940 24.45 -35.28 18.80
N GLY A 941 25.33 -34.28 18.92
CA GLY A 941 25.07 -32.93 18.39
C GLY A 941 23.80 -32.34 19.03
N ASP A 942 22.90 -31.79 18.20
CA ASP A 942 21.61 -31.24 18.65
C ASP A 942 20.53 -32.31 18.90
N PHE A 943 20.80 -33.59 18.54
CA PHE A 943 19.85 -34.67 18.76
C PHE A 943 19.91 -35.19 20.20
N SER A 944 18.77 -35.19 20.89
CA SER A 944 18.58 -35.78 22.21
C SER A 944 17.28 -36.59 22.26
N ALA A 945 17.36 -37.85 22.70
CA ALA A 945 16.20 -38.72 22.83
C ALA A 945 16.29 -39.58 24.10
N THR A 946 15.16 -39.78 24.78
CA THR A 946 15.07 -40.61 25.99
C THR A 946 14.05 -41.72 25.81
N GLN A 947 14.39 -42.92 26.27
CA GLN A 947 13.52 -44.10 26.27
C GLN A 947 13.58 -44.81 27.63
N LYS A 948 12.66 -45.75 27.87
CA LYS A 948 12.55 -46.47 29.15
C LYS A 948 12.78 -47.97 29.01
N VAL A 949 13.30 -48.57 30.08
CA VAL A 949 13.48 -50.03 30.22
C VAL A 949 13.10 -50.46 31.64
N MET A 950 12.45 -51.61 31.77
CA MET A 950 12.09 -52.19 33.05
C MET A 950 13.03 -53.36 33.36
N ILE A 951 13.68 -53.33 34.52
CA ILE A 951 14.44 -54.45 35.07
C ILE A 951 13.52 -55.20 36.04
N LEU A 952 13.27 -56.48 35.77
CA LEU A 952 12.47 -57.36 36.62
C LEU A 952 13.22 -58.69 36.77
N ARG A 953 13.81 -58.89 37.95
CA ARG A 953 14.62 -60.05 38.30
C ARG A 953 13.96 -60.92 39.34
#